data_AF-A0A958R417-F1
#
_entry.id   AF-A0A958R417-F1
#
_cell.length_a   1.000
_cell.length_b   1.000
_cell.length_c   1.000
_cell.angle_alpha   90.00
_cell.angle_beta   90.00
_cell.angle_gamma   90.00
#
_symmetry.space_group_name_H-M   'P 1'
#
loop_
_entity.id
_entity.type
_entity.pdbx_description
1 polymer ?
#
loop_
_entity_poly.entity_id
_entity_poly.type
_entity_poly.pdbx_seq_one_letter_code
_entity_poly.pdbx_strand_id
1 'polypeptide(L)'
;MVIEDPNFKNDSSREEGAENTGPTRHRHHPLKLASPLDRLAAAVVDFFLVILPISTLAAAPFKKGIMKALILQDETDFILYLALLILTSGVVVVLYQTLMVWLFGATLGKMFWGLRVERLWKHRRPTFSASLIRSVFWLFDSILGFVPHLAVFANEKRRPLHDRVADTVVITLKDRGVRSPGVIEASFVHGVIAAFAVFALVLLSFNSFDLYMKSKSQDALVSSLEEEGSLCKSVGRAVEDWPADDDDDPDRLQVAMALFAAGEVAKSCLGAEVDLKLVRQGVESPLAYLAQSFVHADNAELSDRYLARVCEVSPDSDSCKMSQIVTLWTEEKWSEVGRLFDSLNKTNEHYILVWAVRHFVKRGEFEQATQYLEKIEPRRSLGAFLGMQRAKVYWGMRRMEEARAAASVAFETMGPTERVDLASWLCYEEVEQSCQGVSSRSCQILEKAVEDSDEYLVDSKVALTYIKQNECKKGYGRAYEELSRQIPLTHARRLLFALAMWDKKQISDGRQVLWELINNKEADQDFRDEAKALIISWASKSEDLEALRNDWEREKPDLRWRRLGYRLFRGYYLLSDYKTAFEISRNMGTGVYWDSMMEEQVIISAYHLGKKQEAWSLLKQYKPNLIPQVNQRSPASANSEFDVVTKVLQREFKGK
;
A
#
# COMPACT_ATOMS: atom_id res chain seq x y z
N MET A 1 -6.90 -3.92 -58.43
CA MET A 1 -8.36 -3.65 -58.41
C MET A 1 -8.51 -2.17 -58.74
N VAL A 2 -8.82 -1.90 -60.00
CA VAL A 2 -8.93 -0.56 -60.60
C VAL A 2 -10.41 -0.26 -60.70
N ILE A 3 -10.85 0.88 -60.18
CA ILE A 3 -12.19 1.41 -60.43
C ILE A 3 -12.02 2.86 -60.87
N GLU A 4 -12.15 3.06 -62.18
CA GLU A 4 -12.46 4.33 -62.82
C GLU A 4 -13.96 4.61 -62.63
N ASP A 5 -14.33 5.88 -62.49
CA ASP A 5 -15.70 6.32 -62.70
C ASP A 5 -15.71 7.67 -63.45
N PRO A 6 -16.20 7.72 -64.71
CA PRO A 6 -16.37 8.93 -65.49
C PRO A 6 -17.86 9.29 -65.59
N ASN A 7 -18.26 10.51 -65.19
CA ASN A 7 -19.37 11.27 -65.78
C ASN A 7 -19.75 12.46 -64.88
N PHE A 8 -19.50 13.69 -65.34
CA PHE A 8 -20.39 14.78 -64.99
C PHE A 8 -20.58 15.71 -66.19
N LYS A 9 -21.83 15.75 -66.65
CA LYS A 9 -22.31 16.39 -67.86
C LYS A 9 -22.36 17.91 -67.70
N ASN A 10 -22.08 18.58 -68.82
CA ASN A 10 -22.55 19.92 -69.16
C ASN A 10 -24.06 20.02 -68.96
N ASP A 11 -24.51 21.10 -68.34
CA ASP A 11 -25.83 21.66 -68.66
C ASP A 11 -25.75 23.18 -68.77
N SER A 12 -26.31 23.65 -69.88
CA SER A 12 -26.31 25.03 -70.35
C SER A 12 -27.73 25.42 -70.69
N SER A 13 -28.36 26.25 -69.86
CA SER A 13 -29.48 27.14 -70.25
C SER A 13 -29.95 27.87 -68.97
N ARG A 14 -29.82 29.20 -68.87
CA ARG A 14 -30.59 30.28 -69.53
C ARG A 14 -31.64 30.81 -68.56
N GLU A 15 -31.36 31.98 -67.98
CA GLU A 15 -32.40 32.96 -67.64
C GLU A 15 -31.81 34.37 -67.72
N GLU A 16 -32.42 35.16 -68.59
CA GLU A 16 -32.22 36.59 -68.82
C GLU A 16 -33.06 37.38 -67.81
N GLY A 17 -32.58 38.54 -67.36
CA GLY A 17 -33.48 39.56 -66.81
C GLY A 17 -32.86 40.58 -65.86
N ALA A 18 -32.52 41.74 -66.43
CA ALA A 18 -32.52 43.09 -65.82
C ALA A 18 -31.68 43.34 -64.54
N GLU A 19 -30.69 44.24 -64.62
CA GLU A 19 -30.91 45.66 -64.31
C GLU A 19 -29.59 46.43 -64.44
N ASN A 20 -29.68 47.55 -65.15
CA ASN A 20 -28.58 48.35 -65.64
C ASN A 20 -28.16 49.37 -64.57
N THR A 21 -27.10 49.10 -63.82
CA THR A 21 -26.34 50.15 -63.10
C THR A 21 -24.85 49.95 -63.36
N GLY A 22 -24.25 50.92 -64.07
CA GLY A 22 -22.89 50.81 -64.57
C GLY A 22 -21.87 50.58 -63.45
N PRO A 23 -20.90 49.66 -63.62
CA PRO A 23 -19.80 49.58 -62.68
C PRO A 23 -18.93 50.80 -62.90
N THR A 24 -18.88 51.68 -61.89
CA THR A 24 -17.78 52.62 -61.72
C THR A 24 -16.49 51.82 -61.85
N ARG A 25 -15.82 51.98 -62.99
CA ARG A 25 -14.53 51.37 -63.31
C ARG A 25 -13.51 52.00 -62.37
N HIS A 26 -13.49 51.54 -61.11
CA HIS A 26 -12.45 51.86 -60.17
C HIS A 26 -11.15 51.39 -60.81
N ARG A 27 -10.31 52.35 -61.21
CA ARG A 27 -8.95 52.09 -61.67
C ARG A 27 -8.25 51.33 -60.54
N HIS A 28 -8.17 50.00 -60.65
CA HIS A 28 -7.35 49.19 -59.76
C HIS A 28 -5.90 49.59 -60.02
N HIS A 29 -5.39 50.52 -59.22
CA HIS A 29 -3.97 50.79 -59.20
C HIS A 29 -3.25 49.49 -58.81
N PRO A 30 -2.24 49.04 -59.57
CA PRO A 30 -1.53 47.81 -59.27
C PRO A 30 -0.98 47.89 -57.84
N LEU A 31 -1.34 46.91 -57.00
CA LEU A 31 -0.91 46.82 -55.62
C LEU A 31 0.62 46.84 -55.55
N LYS A 32 1.20 47.88 -54.93
CA LYS A 32 2.64 47.99 -54.71
C LYS A 32 3.02 47.13 -53.50
N LEU A 33 3.53 45.92 -53.75
CA LEU A 33 3.93 44.99 -52.69
C LEU A 33 5.18 45.50 -51.95
N ALA A 34 5.19 45.38 -50.63
CA ALA A 34 6.33 45.73 -49.80
C ALA A 34 7.49 44.75 -49.96
N SER A 35 8.73 45.26 -49.94
CA SER A 35 9.93 44.42 -50.01
C SER A 35 10.08 43.57 -48.74
N PRO A 36 10.58 42.32 -48.83
CA PRO A 36 10.84 41.50 -47.66
C PRO A 36 11.83 42.13 -46.67
N LEU A 37 12.83 42.86 -47.19
CA LEU A 37 13.83 43.55 -46.36
C LEU A 37 13.22 44.73 -45.59
N ASP A 38 12.34 45.52 -46.21
CA ASP A 38 11.62 46.59 -45.47
C ASP A 38 10.75 46.00 -44.37
N ARG A 39 10.13 44.83 -44.59
CA ARG A 39 9.32 44.13 -43.57
C ARG A 39 10.17 43.62 -42.41
N LEU A 40 11.35 43.07 -42.70
CA LEU A 40 12.30 42.63 -41.68
C LEU A 40 12.83 43.81 -40.87
N ALA A 41 13.25 44.88 -41.55
CA ALA A 41 13.72 46.11 -40.90
C ALA A 41 12.64 46.72 -40.01
N ALA A 42 11.37 46.72 -40.45
CA ALA A 42 10.24 47.14 -39.62
C ALA A 42 10.06 46.26 -38.38
N ALA A 43 10.16 44.93 -38.52
CA ALA A 43 10.05 44.02 -37.38
C ALA A 43 11.21 44.19 -36.37
N VAL A 44 12.42 44.45 -36.85
CA VAL A 44 13.59 44.75 -35.99
C VAL A 44 13.36 46.03 -35.19
N VAL A 45 12.85 47.09 -35.85
CA VAL A 45 12.51 48.34 -35.18
C VAL A 45 11.41 48.13 -34.13
N ASP A 46 10.35 47.39 -34.46
CA ASP A 46 9.28 47.04 -33.52
C ASP A 46 9.84 46.26 -32.31
N PHE A 47 10.76 45.32 -32.55
CA PHE A 47 11.36 44.50 -31.51
C PHE A 47 12.15 45.34 -30.50
N PHE A 48 13.12 46.12 -30.97
CA PHE A 48 14.02 46.86 -30.08
C PHE A 48 13.38 48.07 -29.42
N LEU A 49 12.54 48.82 -30.15
CA LEU A 49 11.98 50.07 -29.62
C LEU A 49 10.75 49.85 -28.75
N VAL A 50 9.99 48.77 -28.98
CA VAL A 50 8.66 48.61 -28.36
C VAL A 50 8.54 47.29 -27.61
N ILE A 51 8.73 46.16 -28.30
CA ILE A 51 8.49 44.85 -27.71
C ILE A 51 9.46 44.57 -26.56
N LEU A 52 10.76 44.84 -26.74
CA LEU A 52 11.79 44.56 -25.74
C LEU A 52 11.61 45.40 -24.45
N PRO A 53 11.43 46.73 -24.47
CA PRO A 53 11.18 47.50 -23.26
C PRO A 53 9.89 47.09 -22.52
N ILE A 54 8.80 46.84 -23.26
CA ILE A 54 7.53 46.45 -22.62
C ILE A 54 7.62 45.04 -22.05
N SER A 55 8.24 44.10 -22.77
CA SER A 55 8.41 42.72 -22.30
C SER A 55 9.35 42.65 -21.10
N THR A 56 10.41 43.46 -21.06
CA THR A 56 11.31 43.51 -19.89
C THR A 56 10.62 44.05 -18.64
N LEU A 57 9.74 45.04 -18.80
CA LEU A 57 8.90 45.55 -17.72
C LEU A 57 7.87 44.50 -17.26
N ALA A 58 7.17 43.85 -18.20
CA ALA A 58 6.20 42.80 -17.90
C ALA A 58 6.84 41.55 -17.27
N ALA A 59 8.12 41.28 -17.57
CA ALA A 59 8.90 40.17 -17.04
C ALA A 59 9.41 40.37 -15.60
N ALA A 60 9.37 41.60 -15.08
CA ALA A 60 9.92 41.96 -13.77
C ALA A 60 9.47 41.06 -12.59
N PRO A 61 8.18 40.69 -12.43
CA PRO A 61 7.76 39.83 -11.32
C PRO A 61 8.33 38.40 -11.43
N PHE A 62 8.44 37.86 -12.64
CA PHE A 62 8.88 36.48 -12.86
C PHE A 62 10.39 36.29 -12.68
N LYS A 63 11.20 37.31 -12.99
CA LYS A 63 12.67 37.25 -12.81
C LYS A 63 13.07 36.93 -11.37
N LYS A 64 12.34 37.46 -10.38
CA LYS A 64 12.58 37.15 -8.96
C LYS A 64 12.23 35.70 -8.62
N GLY A 65 11.12 35.19 -9.16
CA GLY A 65 10.70 33.79 -8.99
C GLY A 65 11.71 32.81 -9.59
N ILE A 66 12.15 33.06 -10.83
CA ILE A 66 13.16 32.23 -11.51
C ILE A 66 14.48 32.21 -10.73
N MET A 67 14.96 33.38 -10.25
CA MET A 67 16.20 33.43 -9.47
C MET A 67 16.08 32.67 -8.14
N LYS A 68 14.93 32.77 -7.47
CA LYS A 68 14.66 32.03 -6.24
C LYS A 68 14.63 30.52 -6.51
N ALA A 69 13.90 30.08 -7.53
CA ALA A 69 13.80 28.66 -7.90
C ALA A 69 15.17 28.07 -8.29
N LEU A 70 15.99 28.83 -9.04
CA LEU A 70 17.34 28.42 -9.41
C LEU A 70 18.27 28.28 -8.20
N ILE A 71 18.17 29.18 -7.21
CA ILE A 71 18.95 29.11 -5.97
C ILE A 71 18.51 27.92 -5.10
N LEU A 72 17.22 27.63 -5.06
CA LEU A 72 16.64 26.55 -4.25
C LEU A 72 16.66 25.18 -4.94
N GLN A 73 17.11 25.11 -6.20
CA GLN A 73 17.09 23.89 -7.03
C GLN A 73 15.70 23.25 -7.14
N ASP A 74 14.63 24.06 -7.12
CA ASP A 74 13.26 23.59 -7.35
C ASP A 74 12.94 23.60 -8.84
N GLU A 75 12.97 22.42 -9.46
CA GLU A 75 12.74 22.25 -10.90
C GLU A 75 11.31 22.64 -11.32
N THR A 76 10.32 22.34 -10.48
CA THR A 76 8.89 22.58 -10.75
C THR A 76 8.59 24.06 -10.80
N ASP A 77 9.01 24.80 -9.78
CA ASP A 77 8.82 26.24 -9.69
C ASP A 77 9.58 26.96 -10.82
N PHE A 78 10.79 26.47 -11.16
CA PHE A 78 11.56 27.02 -12.27
C PHE A 78 10.82 26.90 -13.61
N ILE A 79 10.30 25.70 -13.93
CA ILE A 79 9.53 25.45 -15.15
C ILE A 79 8.27 26.32 -15.19
N LEU A 80 7.53 26.41 -14.07
CA LEU A 80 6.32 27.21 -13.98
C LEU A 80 6.59 28.70 -14.23
N TYR A 81 7.60 29.29 -13.56
CA TYR A 81 7.93 30.69 -13.77
C TYR A 81 8.45 30.99 -15.18
N LEU A 82 9.20 30.06 -15.77
CA LEU A 82 9.65 30.16 -17.16
C LEU A 82 8.47 30.13 -18.13
N ALA A 83 7.51 29.22 -17.93
CA ALA A 83 6.30 29.13 -18.74
C ALA A 83 5.44 30.41 -18.64
N LEU A 84 5.26 30.94 -17.43
CA LEU A 84 4.54 32.21 -17.20
C LEU A 84 5.23 33.41 -17.86
N LEU A 85 6.57 33.45 -17.84
CA LEU A 85 7.35 34.47 -18.51
C LEU A 85 7.16 34.44 -20.04
N ILE A 86 7.24 33.24 -20.64
CA ILE A 86 7.02 33.04 -22.09
C ILE A 86 5.59 33.43 -22.46
N LEU A 87 4.60 32.97 -21.69
CA LEU A 87 3.18 33.28 -21.92
C LEU A 87 2.92 34.79 -21.84
N THR A 88 3.42 35.45 -20.80
CA THR A 88 3.25 36.91 -20.61
C THR A 88 3.87 37.69 -21.77
N SER A 89 5.09 37.31 -22.19
CA SER A 89 5.77 37.93 -23.33
C SER A 89 4.99 37.72 -24.64
N GLY A 90 4.46 36.53 -24.86
CA GLY A 90 3.60 36.21 -26.00
C GLY A 90 2.33 37.07 -26.03
N VAL A 91 1.65 37.24 -24.88
CA VAL A 91 0.47 38.10 -24.75
C VAL A 91 0.79 39.55 -25.08
N VAL A 92 1.90 40.09 -24.55
CA VAL A 92 2.36 41.46 -24.86
C VAL A 92 2.55 41.66 -26.36
N VAL A 93 3.23 40.72 -27.03
CA VAL A 93 3.47 40.76 -28.48
C VAL A 93 2.16 40.73 -29.26
N VAL A 94 1.25 39.81 -28.92
CA VAL A 94 -0.04 39.65 -29.62
C VAL A 94 -0.90 40.90 -29.44
N LEU A 95 -1.00 41.44 -28.22
CA LEU A 95 -1.76 42.65 -27.94
C LEU A 95 -1.20 43.85 -28.70
N TYR A 96 0.12 44.06 -28.66
CA TYR A 96 0.78 45.14 -29.38
C TYR A 96 0.51 45.09 -30.89
N GLN A 97 0.77 43.94 -31.53
CA GLN A 97 0.56 43.75 -32.97
C GLN A 97 -0.92 43.92 -33.34
N THR A 98 -1.83 43.36 -32.54
CA THR A 98 -3.28 43.42 -32.79
C THR A 98 -3.79 44.86 -32.75
N LEU A 99 -3.48 45.59 -31.66
CA LEU A 99 -3.98 46.95 -31.47
C LEU A 99 -3.41 47.91 -32.51
N MET A 100 -2.11 47.82 -32.80
CA MET A 100 -1.47 48.71 -33.77
C MET A 100 -1.98 48.48 -35.21
N VAL A 101 -2.08 47.22 -35.63
CA VAL A 101 -2.58 46.88 -36.97
C VAL A 101 -4.07 47.21 -37.10
N TRP A 102 -4.87 47.00 -36.06
CA TRP A 102 -6.29 47.33 -36.08
C TRP A 102 -6.54 48.84 -36.16
N LEU A 103 -5.88 49.63 -35.31
CA LEU A 103 -6.11 51.08 -35.22
C LEU A 103 -5.46 51.85 -36.38
N PHE A 104 -4.18 51.58 -36.64
CA PHE A 104 -3.36 52.37 -37.57
C PHE A 104 -3.15 51.68 -38.92
N GLY A 105 -3.49 50.40 -39.04
CA GLY A 105 -3.19 49.61 -40.24
C GLY A 105 -1.70 49.25 -40.36
N ALA A 106 -0.88 49.51 -39.34
CA ALA A 106 0.56 49.26 -39.32
C ALA A 106 1.08 49.25 -37.88
N THR A 107 2.18 48.53 -37.63
CA THR A 107 2.98 48.68 -36.40
C THR A 107 3.89 49.89 -36.48
N LEU A 108 4.50 50.32 -35.38
CA LEU A 108 5.32 51.55 -35.36
C LEU A 108 6.51 51.46 -36.31
N GLY A 109 7.20 50.32 -36.34
CA GLY A 109 8.26 50.01 -37.29
C GLY A 109 7.75 49.99 -38.72
N LYS A 110 6.57 49.42 -38.99
CA LYS A 110 5.96 49.47 -40.33
C LYS A 110 5.63 50.90 -40.76
N MET A 111 5.13 51.74 -39.84
CA MET A 111 4.89 53.15 -40.09
C MET A 111 6.18 53.89 -40.44
N PHE A 112 7.27 53.63 -39.69
CA PHE A 112 8.58 54.21 -39.94
C PHE A 112 9.11 53.89 -41.35
N TRP A 113 8.87 52.67 -41.85
CA TRP A 113 9.28 52.24 -43.19
C TRP A 113 8.25 52.51 -44.30
N GLY A 114 7.16 53.23 -44.00
CA GLY A 114 6.12 53.55 -44.99
C GLY A 114 5.36 52.32 -45.49
N LEU A 115 5.13 51.34 -44.61
CA LEU A 115 4.40 50.10 -44.89
C LEU A 115 3.00 50.14 -44.28
N ARG A 116 2.04 49.49 -44.94
CA ARG A 116 0.66 49.35 -44.45
C ARG A 116 0.15 47.94 -44.67
N VAL A 117 -0.59 47.43 -43.70
CA VAL A 117 -1.34 46.18 -43.77
C VAL A 117 -2.75 46.48 -44.26
N GLU A 118 -3.17 45.81 -45.33
CA GLU A 118 -4.53 45.94 -45.87
C GLU A 118 -5.17 44.56 -46.07
N ARG A 119 -6.50 44.54 -46.09
CA ARG A 119 -7.27 43.35 -46.46
C ARG A 119 -7.19 43.10 -47.95
N LEU A 120 -6.98 41.83 -48.32
CA LEU A 120 -6.78 41.43 -49.71
C LEU A 120 -7.94 41.82 -50.64
N TRP A 121 -9.18 41.70 -50.15
CA TRP A 121 -10.38 41.88 -50.98
C TRP A 121 -11.00 43.27 -50.92
N LYS A 122 -10.79 44.02 -49.83
CA LYS A 122 -11.51 45.28 -49.56
C LYS A 122 -10.63 46.53 -49.59
N HIS A 123 -9.31 46.39 -49.78
CA HIS A 123 -8.32 47.50 -49.78
C HIS A 123 -8.55 48.50 -48.62
N ARG A 124 -8.91 47.98 -47.46
CA ARG A 124 -9.22 48.72 -46.24
C ARG A 124 -8.40 48.15 -45.08
N ARG A 125 -8.33 48.92 -43.99
CA ARG A 125 -7.70 48.48 -42.74
C ARG A 125 -8.29 47.14 -42.28
N PRO A 126 -7.47 46.24 -41.72
CA PRO A 126 -7.95 44.98 -41.15
C PRO A 126 -8.95 45.23 -40.01
N THR A 127 -9.94 44.34 -39.85
CA THR A 127 -10.76 44.35 -38.63
C THR A 127 -9.94 43.91 -37.44
N PHE A 128 -10.47 44.13 -36.25
CA PHE A 128 -9.91 43.61 -35.01
C PHE A 128 -9.63 42.10 -35.09
N SER A 129 -10.62 41.30 -35.50
CA SER A 129 -10.47 39.84 -35.64
C SER A 129 -9.37 39.43 -36.61
N ALA A 130 -9.29 40.08 -37.79
CA ALA A 130 -8.22 39.81 -38.75
C ALA A 130 -6.84 40.21 -38.20
N SER A 131 -6.76 41.29 -37.42
CA SER A 131 -5.53 41.75 -36.77
C SER A 131 -5.10 40.80 -35.64
N LEU A 132 -6.05 40.25 -34.89
CA LEU A 132 -5.80 39.28 -33.82
C LEU A 132 -5.31 37.95 -34.38
N ILE A 133 -6.03 37.37 -35.34
CA ILE A 133 -5.62 36.14 -36.03
C ILE A 133 -4.23 36.30 -36.63
N ARG A 134 -3.99 37.42 -37.33
CA ARG A 134 -2.67 37.75 -37.87
C ARG A 134 -1.59 37.76 -36.78
N SER A 135 -1.87 38.36 -35.62
CA SER A 135 -0.88 38.51 -34.54
C SER A 135 -0.58 37.19 -33.83
N VAL A 136 -1.59 36.35 -33.62
CA VAL A 136 -1.45 35.00 -33.05
C VAL A 136 -0.60 34.13 -33.99
N PHE A 137 -0.92 34.11 -35.29
CA PHE A 137 -0.12 33.34 -36.25
C PHE A 137 1.28 33.93 -36.47
N TRP A 138 1.47 35.24 -36.28
CA TRP A 138 2.81 35.83 -36.29
C TRP A 138 3.66 35.35 -35.11
N LEU A 139 3.05 35.23 -33.92
CA LEU A 139 3.72 34.63 -32.75
C LEU A 139 4.03 33.15 -33.00
N PHE A 140 3.08 32.39 -33.57
CA PHE A 140 3.29 31.00 -33.97
C PHE A 140 4.44 30.85 -34.97
N ASP A 141 4.48 31.67 -36.02
CA ASP A 141 5.56 31.68 -36.99
C ASP A 141 6.93 31.95 -36.32
N SER A 142 6.95 32.79 -35.27
CA SER A 142 8.15 33.12 -34.50
C SER A 142 8.61 31.95 -33.60
N ILE A 143 7.68 31.21 -32.99
CA ILE A 143 7.96 30.00 -32.21
C ILE A 143 8.58 28.92 -33.11
N LEU A 144 8.15 28.83 -34.36
CA LEU A 144 8.74 27.96 -35.39
C LEU A 144 10.05 28.52 -35.99
N GLY A 145 10.77 29.38 -35.26
CA GLY A 145 12.07 29.90 -35.67
C GLY A 145 12.03 30.79 -36.91
N PHE A 146 10.91 31.47 -37.17
CA PHE A 146 10.69 32.34 -38.35
C PHE A 146 10.73 31.61 -39.71
N VAL A 147 10.80 30.27 -39.73
CA VAL A 147 10.78 29.49 -40.98
C VAL A 147 9.51 29.79 -41.80
N PRO A 148 8.30 29.89 -41.22
CA PRO A 148 7.11 30.25 -41.98
C PRO A 148 7.13 31.67 -42.58
N HIS A 149 7.94 32.61 -42.05
CA HIS A 149 8.10 33.94 -42.65
C HIS A 149 8.80 33.87 -44.01
N LEU A 150 9.62 32.84 -44.26
CA LEU A 150 10.28 32.64 -45.55
C LEU A 150 9.28 32.43 -46.70
N ALA A 151 8.05 31.99 -46.40
CA ALA A 151 6.97 31.86 -47.40
C ALA A 151 6.68 33.18 -48.15
N VAL A 152 7.15 34.33 -47.64
CA VAL A 152 7.15 35.63 -48.35
C VAL A 152 7.90 35.59 -49.69
N PHE A 153 8.90 34.73 -49.84
CA PHE A 153 9.67 34.55 -51.09
C PHE A 153 9.10 33.46 -52.00
N ALA A 154 8.11 32.69 -51.53
CA ALA A 154 7.45 31.66 -52.33
C ALA A 154 6.09 32.12 -52.88
N ASN A 155 5.38 32.98 -52.15
CA ASN A 155 4.04 33.40 -52.52
C ASN A 155 4.05 34.55 -53.56
N GLU A 156 3.23 34.46 -54.61
CA GLU A 156 3.13 35.49 -55.67
C GLU A 156 2.85 36.90 -55.13
N LYS A 157 2.02 37.01 -54.08
CA LYS A 157 1.68 38.28 -53.41
C LYS A 157 2.61 38.62 -52.25
N ARG A 158 3.72 37.90 -52.09
CA ARG A 158 4.67 38.00 -50.98
C ARG A 158 3.96 37.97 -49.63
N ARG A 159 3.10 36.97 -49.39
CA ARG A 159 2.35 36.79 -48.13
C ARG A 159 2.98 35.67 -47.28
N PRO A 160 3.57 35.96 -46.10
CA PRO A 160 3.93 34.94 -45.11
C PRO A 160 2.69 34.23 -44.54
N LEU A 161 2.88 33.17 -43.76
CA LEU A 161 1.78 32.32 -43.26
C LEU A 161 0.72 33.13 -42.49
N HIS A 162 1.11 33.97 -41.53
CA HIS A 162 0.17 34.83 -40.80
C HIS A 162 -0.62 35.81 -41.68
N ASP A 163 -0.05 36.29 -42.80
CA ASP A 163 -0.76 37.13 -43.78
C ASP A 163 -1.74 36.30 -44.61
N ARG A 164 -1.40 35.04 -44.87
CA ARG A 164 -2.24 34.06 -45.57
C ARG A 164 -3.49 33.75 -44.77
N VAL A 165 -3.32 33.38 -43.51
CA VAL A 165 -4.43 33.00 -42.61
C VAL A 165 -5.35 34.19 -42.30
N ALA A 166 -4.79 35.40 -42.17
CA ALA A 166 -5.59 36.59 -41.85
C ALA A 166 -6.20 37.32 -43.06
N ASP A 167 -6.00 36.82 -44.29
CA ASP A 167 -6.38 37.50 -45.53
C ASP A 167 -5.89 38.95 -45.64
N THR A 168 -4.66 39.17 -45.18
CA THR A 168 -3.98 40.46 -45.26
C THR A 168 -2.81 40.43 -46.22
N VAL A 169 -2.41 41.62 -46.68
CA VAL A 169 -1.22 41.85 -47.49
C VAL A 169 -0.54 43.13 -47.01
N VAL A 170 0.79 43.13 -47.00
CA VAL A 170 1.58 44.33 -46.68
C VAL A 170 1.99 45.04 -47.97
N ILE A 171 1.51 46.27 -48.11
CA ILE A 171 1.82 47.16 -49.24
C ILE A 171 2.84 48.23 -48.81
N THR A 172 3.52 48.82 -49.79
CA THR A 172 4.41 49.98 -49.57
C THR A 172 3.75 51.26 -50.05
N LEU A 173 3.91 52.33 -49.27
CA LEU A 173 3.52 53.69 -49.64
C LEU A 173 4.61 54.41 -50.46
N LYS A 174 5.80 53.79 -50.62
CA LYS A 174 6.89 54.31 -51.45
C LYS A 174 6.51 54.23 -52.93
N ASP A 175 7.17 55.03 -53.77
CA ASP A 175 6.86 55.09 -55.19
C ASP A 175 7.14 53.80 -55.95
N ARG A 176 8.08 52.97 -55.48
CA ARG A 176 8.50 51.71 -56.09
C ARG A 176 8.07 50.51 -55.23
N GLY A 177 7.21 49.65 -55.78
CA GLY A 177 6.89 48.33 -55.21
C GLY A 177 7.78 47.23 -55.76
N VAL A 178 7.85 46.09 -55.07
CA VAL A 178 8.61 44.90 -55.53
C VAL A 178 7.71 43.99 -56.35
N ARG A 179 8.28 43.34 -57.38
CA ARG A 179 7.58 42.34 -58.21
C ARG A 179 7.36 41.03 -57.45
N SER A 180 6.54 40.14 -58.01
CA SER A 180 6.38 38.76 -57.52
C SER A 180 7.75 38.07 -57.39
N PRO A 181 7.89 37.09 -56.48
CA PRO A 181 9.14 36.32 -56.38
C PRO A 181 9.51 35.64 -57.68
N GLY A 182 10.82 35.58 -57.98
CA GLY A 182 11.32 34.78 -59.08
C GLY A 182 11.21 33.29 -58.79
N VAL A 183 11.26 32.45 -59.82
CA VAL A 183 11.20 30.98 -59.68
C VAL A 183 12.32 30.46 -58.75
N ILE A 184 13.51 31.05 -58.83
CA ILE A 184 14.66 30.69 -57.98
C ILE A 184 14.39 31.01 -56.49
N GLU A 185 13.81 32.19 -56.19
CA GLU A 185 13.44 32.57 -54.82
C GLU A 185 12.43 31.58 -54.24
N ALA A 186 11.41 31.23 -55.02
CA ALA A 186 10.39 30.29 -54.61
C ALA A 186 10.95 28.89 -54.40
N SER A 187 11.72 28.35 -55.35
CA SER A 187 12.32 27.00 -55.24
C SER A 187 13.26 26.88 -54.05
N PHE A 188 14.09 27.89 -53.77
CA PHE A 188 14.99 27.89 -52.62
C PHE A 188 14.22 27.76 -51.30
N VAL A 189 13.16 28.57 -51.12
CA VAL A 189 12.36 28.53 -49.88
C VAL A 189 11.61 27.22 -49.70
N HIS A 190 11.05 26.63 -50.77
CA HIS A 190 10.44 25.31 -50.66
C HIS A 190 11.46 24.25 -50.22
N GLY A 191 12.70 24.33 -50.71
CA GLY A 191 13.80 23.47 -50.27
C GLY A 191 14.14 23.63 -48.79
N VAL A 192 14.24 24.87 -48.29
CA VAL A 192 14.52 25.16 -46.87
C VAL A 192 13.38 24.67 -45.97
N ILE A 193 12.12 24.92 -46.35
CA ILE A 193 10.95 24.46 -45.57
C ILE A 193 10.91 22.93 -45.54
N ALA A 194 11.16 22.26 -46.67
CA ALA A 194 11.21 20.79 -46.72
C ALA A 194 12.34 20.22 -45.85
N ALA A 195 13.53 20.81 -45.90
CA ALA A 195 14.66 20.39 -45.07
C ALA A 195 14.34 20.54 -43.56
N PHE A 196 13.71 21.66 -43.17
CA PHE A 196 13.29 21.86 -41.78
C PHE A 196 12.21 20.86 -41.34
N ALA A 197 11.24 20.55 -42.20
CA ALA A 197 10.21 19.55 -41.92
C ALA A 197 10.81 18.14 -41.71
N VAL A 198 11.77 17.74 -42.55
CA VAL A 198 12.49 16.47 -42.40
C VAL A 198 13.28 16.45 -41.08
N PHE A 199 14.00 17.54 -40.78
CA PHE A 199 14.75 17.65 -39.53
C PHE A 199 13.86 17.54 -38.28
N ALA A 200 12.70 18.21 -38.27
CA ALA A 200 11.74 18.12 -37.18
C ALA A 200 11.20 16.70 -36.99
N LEU A 201 10.90 15.98 -38.08
CA LEU A 201 10.46 14.58 -38.02
C LEU A 201 11.54 13.66 -37.45
N VAL A 202 12.81 13.86 -37.81
CA VAL A 202 13.94 13.09 -37.26
C VAL A 202 14.07 13.33 -35.75
N LEU A 203 14.00 14.59 -35.31
CA LEU A 203 14.05 14.90 -33.87
C LEU A 203 12.89 14.27 -33.11
N LEU A 204 11.66 14.35 -33.63
CA LEU A 204 10.50 13.71 -33.00
C LEU A 204 10.70 12.20 -32.89
N SER A 205 11.18 11.55 -33.96
CA SER A 205 11.46 10.11 -33.96
C SER A 205 12.52 9.73 -32.94
N PHE A 206 13.58 10.53 -32.79
CA PHE A 206 14.65 10.27 -31.84
C PHE A 206 14.16 10.42 -30.38
N ASN A 207 13.36 11.44 -30.08
CA ASN A 207 12.79 11.62 -28.74
C ASN A 207 11.80 10.50 -28.38
N SER A 208 10.95 10.08 -29.33
CA SER A 208 10.06 8.92 -29.13
C SER A 208 10.84 7.63 -28.91
N PHE A 209 11.96 7.45 -29.61
CA PHE A 209 12.84 6.30 -29.43
C PHE A 209 13.55 6.29 -28.06
N ASP A 210 14.07 7.44 -27.61
CA ASP A 210 14.70 7.55 -26.27
C ASP A 210 13.72 7.22 -25.14
N LEU A 211 12.48 7.73 -25.23
CA LEU A 211 11.42 7.39 -24.28
C LEU A 211 11.08 5.90 -24.30
N TYR A 212 10.96 5.32 -25.50
CA TYR A 212 10.71 3.89 -25.66
C TYR A 212 11.84 3.03 -25.06
N MET A 213 13.10 3.39 -25.32
CA MET A 213 14.26 2.67 -24.80
C MET A 213 14.37 2.80 -23.28
N LYS A 214 14.09 3.98 -22.71
CA LYS A 214 14.07 4.17 -21.24
C LYS A 214 13.05 3.28 -20.56
N SER A 215 11.82 3.22 -21.08
CA SER A 215 10.78 2.33 -20.55
C SER A 215 11.22 0.86 -20.59
N LYS A 216 11.68 0.37 -21.74
CA LYS A 216 12.07 -1.04 -21.90
C LYS A 216 13.31 -1.43 -21.08
N SER A 217 14.23 -0.50 -20.86
CA SER A 217 15.45 -0.76 -20.09
C SER A 217 15.18 -1.08 -18.61
N GLN A 218 14.10 -0.54 -18.05
CA GLN A 218 13.78 -0.74 -16.63
C GLN A 218 13.27 -2.15 -16.36
N ASP A 219 12.35 -2.65 -17.17
CA ASP A 219 11.83 -4.01 -17.04
C ASP A 219 12.91 -5.05 -17.32
N ALA A 220 13.77 -4.77 -18.31
CA ALA A 220 14.91 -5.62 -18.63
C ALA A 220 15.93 -5.70 -17.49
N LEU A 221 16.21 -4.58 -16.81
CA LEU A 221 17.12 -4.56 -15.66
C LEU A 221 16.55 -5.37 -14.50
N VAL A 222 15.27 -5.18 -14.15
CA VAL A 222 14.62 -5.94 -13.07
C VAL A 222 14.63 -7.43 -13.39
N SER A 223 14.26 -7.81 -14.62
CA SER A 223 14.27 -9.21 -15.06
C SER A 223 15.68 -9.81 -15.03
N SER A 224 16.71 -9.06 -15.43
CA SER A 224 18.12 -9.49 -15.35
C SER A 224 18.56 -9.71 -13.90
N LEU A 225 18.22 -8.81 -13.00
CA LEU A 225 18.57 -8.92 -11.57
C LEU A 225 17.84 -10.10 -10.90
N GLU A 226 16.60 -10.39 -11.29
CA GLU A 226 15.88 -11.60 -10.84
C GLU A 226 16.51 -12.90 -11.37
N GLU A 227 17.01 -12.89 -12.62
CA GLU A 227 17.69 -14.04 -13.21
C GLU A 227 19.03 -14.33 -12.52
N GLU A 228 19.78 -13.27 -12.19
CA GLU A 228 21.02 -13.33 -11.39
C GLU A 228 20.77 -13.72 -9.92
N GLY A 229 19.52 -13.75 -9.47
CA GLY A 229 19.14 -14.08 -8.09
C GLY A 229 19.45 -12.96 -7.09
N SER A 230 19.75 -11.75 -7.57
CA SER A 230 19.89 -10.58 -6.71
C SER A 230 18.53 -10.05 -6.26
N LEU A 231 17.48 -10.20 -7.06
CA LEU A 231 16.09 -9.90 -6.69
C LEU A 231 15.24 -11.15 -6.47
N CYS A 232 14.15 -10.97 -5.74
CA CYS A 232 13.30 -12.07 -5.32
C CYS A 232 12.24 -12.43 -6.34
N LYS A 233 12.40 -13.62 -6.93
CA LYS A 233 11.39 -14.21 -7.83
C LYS A 233 10.00 -14.37 -7.19
N SER A 234 9.93 -14.56 -5.87
CA SER A 234 8.66 -14.61 -5.12
C SER A 234 7.95 -13.27 -5.09
N VAL A 235 8.69 -12.17 -4.95
CA VAL A 235 8.15 -10.80 -4.98
C VAL A 235 7.68 -10.48 -6.39
N GLY A 236 8.49 -10.76 -7.42
CA GLY A 236 8.11 -10.54 -8.82
C GLY A 236 6.80 -11.24 -9.21
N ARG A 237 6.67 -12.54 -8.89
CA ARG A 237 5.41 -13.28 -9.11
C ARG A 237 4.24 -12.71 -8.31
N ALA A 238 4.49 -12.20 -7.10
CA ALA A 238 3.43 -11.62 -6.28
C ALA A 238 2.96 -10.27 -6.83
N VAL A 239 3.85 -9.45 -7.41
CA VAL A 239 3.52 -8.18 -8.07
C VAL A 239 2.59 -8.39 -9.26
N GLU A 240 2.86 -9.41 -10.09
CA GLU A 240 1.98 -9.77 -11.23
C GLU A 240 0.54 -10.10 -10.79
N ASP A 241 0.42 -10.76 -9.63
CA ASP A 241 -0.85 -11.16 -9.03
C ASP A 241 -1.45 -10.07 -8.11
N TRP A 242 -0.87 -8.87 -8.00
CA TRP A 242 -1.28 -7.83 -7.04
C TRP A 242 -2.28 -6.84 -7.69
N PRO A 243 -3.28 -6.27 -6.97
CA PRO A 243 -4.18 -5.30 -7.58
C PRO A 243 -3.39 -4.05 -7.96
N ALA A 244 -3.58 -3.59 -9.20
CA ALA A 244 -3.25 -2.23 -9.57
C ALA A 244 -4.41 -1.33 -9.12
N ASP A 245 -4.12 -0.36 -8.25
CA ASP A 245 -5.06 0.71 -7.93
C ASP A 245 -5.00 1.73 -9.07
N ASP A 246 -6.15 2.12 -9.63
CA ASP A 246 -6.34 3.26 -10.55
C ASP A 246 -5.13 3.61 -11.46
N ASP A 247 -4.75 2.66 -12.35
CA ASP A 247 -3.69 2.76 -13.37
C ASP A 247 -2.22 2.70 -12.87
N ASP A 248 -1.96 2.61 -11.56
CA ASP A 248 -0.59 2.49 -11.03
C ASP A 248 -0.21 1.04 -10.70
N ASP A 249 0.92 0.59 -11.24
CA ASP A 249 1.51 -0.70 -10.89
C ASP A 249 1.87 -0.73 -9.39
N PRO A 250 1.62 -1.84 -8.69
CA PRO A 250 1.84 -1.92 -7.26
C PRO A 250 3.32 -1.76 -6.91
N ASP A 251 3.62 -0.95 -5.89
CA ASP A 251 4.99 -0.72 -5.48
C ASP A 251 5.62 -2.03 -4.99
N ARG A 252 6.59 -2.53 -5.76
CA ARG A 252 7.29 -3.78 -5.50
C ARG A 252 7.83 -3.88 -4.06
N LEU A 253 8.27 -2.77 -3.47
CA LEU A 253 8.73 -2.74 -2.09
C LEU A 253 7.58 -2.93 -1.09
N GLN A 254 6.39 -2.40 -1.35
CA GLN A 254 5.21 -2.64 -0.51
C GLN A 254 4.80 -4.12 -0.55
N VAL A 255 4.86 -4.75 -1.73
CA VAL A 255 4.61 -6.19 -1.89
C VAL A 255 5.64 -7.01 -1.10
N ALA A 256 6.93 -6.70 -1.24
CA ALA A 256 8.00 -7.35 -0.48
C ALA A 256 7.80 -7.21 1.03
N MET A 257 7.40 -6.03 1.50
CA MET A 257 7.09 -5.77 2.90
C MET A 257 5.90 -6.61 3.40
N ALA A 258 4.84 -6.73 2.61
CA ALA A 258 3.68 -7.54 2.96
C ALA A 258 4.03 -9.03 3.04
N LEU A 259 4.81 -9.54 2.08
CA LEU A 259 5.28 -10.93 2.09
C LEU A 259 6.23 -11.20 3.25
N PHE A 260 7.12 -10.25 3.57
CA PHE A 260 8.02 -10.37 4.71
C PHE A 260 7.24 -10.38 6.02
N ALA A 261 6.25 -9.48 6.16
CA ALA A 261 5.34 -9.45 7.29
C ALA A 261 4.50 -10.74 7.41
N ALA A 262 4.19 -11.39 6.29
CA ALA A 262 3.49 -12.67 6.26
C ALA A 262 4.40 -13.88 6.58
N GLY A 263 5.73 -13.70 6.51
CA GLY A 263 6.72 -14.76 6.68
C GLY A 263 7.02 -15.55 5.40
N GLU A 264 6.56 -15.07 4.24
CA GLU A 264 6.66 -15.74 2.94
C GLU A 264 8.01 -15.45 2.24
N VAL A 265 8.74 -14.42 2.69
CA VAL A 265 10.08 -14.10 2.18
C VAL A 265 11.05 -13.82 3.32
N ALA A 266 12.32 -14.16 3.09
CA ALA A 266 13.39 -13.96 4.05
C ALA A 266 13.82 -12.49 4.17
N LYS A 267 14.53 -12.19 5.25
CA LYS A 267 15.15 -10.88 5.52
C LYS A 267 16.09 -10.41 4.40
N SER A 268 16.91 -11.30 3.87
CA SER A 268 17.83 -11.00 2.75
C SER A 268 17.08 -10.60 1.48
N CYS A 269 15.94 -11.25 1.25
CA CYS A 269 15.07 -10.93 0.13
C CYS A 269 14.49 -9.51 0.24
N LEU A 270 13.97 -9.16 1.42
CA LEU A 270 13.49 -7.80 1.68
C LEU A 270 14.61 -6.78 1.44
N GLY A 271 15.82 -7.04 1.96
CA GLY A 271 16.99 -6.16 1.80
C GLY A 271 17.31 -5.82 0.35
N ALA A 272 17.30 -6.82 -0.54
CA ALA A 272 17.56 -6.59 -1.96
C ALA A 272 16.51 -5.68 -2.63
N GLU A 273 15.23 -5.83 -2.26
CA GLU A 273 14.15 -4.98 -2.78
C GLU A 273 14.26 -3.54 -2.24
N VAL A 274 14.75 -3.35 -1.01
CA VAL A 274 15.05 -2.01 -0.48
C VAL A 274 16.20 -1.36 -1.22
N ASP A 275 17.29 -2.09 -1.44
CA ASP A 275 18.48 -1.57 -2.13
C ASP A 275 18.13 -1.15 -3.56
N LEU A 276 17.32 -1.95 -4.27
CA LEU A 276 16.81 -1.60 -5.59
C LEU A 276 16.01 -0.28 -5.55
N LYS A 277 15.11 -0.10 -4.58
CA LYS A 277 14.28 1.10 -4.45
C LYS A 277 15.15 2.35 -4.24
N LEU A 278 16.12 2.27 -3.32
CA LEU A 278 17.03 3.36 -2.99
C LEU A 278 17.93 3.72 -4.18
N VAL A 279 18.49 2.72 -4.87
CA VAL A 279 19.35 2.94 -6.05
C VAL A 279 18.57 3.52 -7.23
N ARG A 280 17.34 3.04 -7.48
CA ARG A 280 16.55 3.45 -8.66
C ARG A 280 16.01 4.88 -8.53
N GLN A 281 15.50 5.25 -7.36
CA GLN A 281 14.82 6.54 -7.21
C GLN A 281 15.78 7.67 -6.85
N GLY A 282 16.93 7.39 -6.21
CA GLY A 282 17.86 8.42 -5.75
C GLY A 282 17.25 9.43 -4.76
N VAL A 283 16.02 9.19 -4.32
CA VAL A 283 15.24 10.00 -3.39
C VAL A 283 14.98 9.18 -2.13
N GLU A 284 15.06 9.85 -0.99
CA GLU A 284 14.74 9.24 0.30
C GLU A 284 13.28 8.78 0.33
N SER A 285 13.06 7.49 0.61
CA SER A 285 11.72 6.91 0.74
C SER A 285 11.47 6.49 2.19
N PRO A 286 10.42 7.02 2.86
CA PRO A 286 10.05 6.60 4.21
C PRO A 286 9.83 5.07 4.31
N LEU A 287 9.21 4.48 3.29
CA LEU A 287 8.98 3.04 3.24
C LEU A 287 10.29 2.24 3.10
N ALA A 288 11.25 2.73 2.32
CA ALA A 288 12.56 2.09 2.20
C ALA A 288 13.32 2.11 3.54
N TYR A 289 13.29 3.22 4.28
CA TYR A 289 13.90 3.27 5.61
C TYR A 289 13.16 2.38 6.63
N LEU A 290 11.83 2.30 6.55
CA LEU A 290 11.07 1.37 7.37
C LEU A 290 11.46 -0.09 7.07
N ALA A 291 11.58 -0.44 5.79
CA ALA A 291 12.04 -1.76 5.37
C ALA A 291 13.48 -2.05 5.82
N GLN A 292 14.40 -1.07 5.73
CA GLN A 292 15.76 -1.19 6.27
C GLN A 292 15.75 -1.51 7.78
N SER A 293 14.84 -0.93 8.56
CA SER A 293 14.76 -1.23 10.00
C SER A 293 14.46 -2.71 10.25
N PHE A 294 13.57 -3.32 9.47
CA PHE A 294 13.28 -4.75 9.54
C PHE A 294 14.44 -5.61 9.04
N VAL A 295 15.13 -5.16 7.98
CA VAL A 295 16.35 -5.78 7.45
C VAL A 295 17.53 -5.64 8.42
N HIS A 296 17.45 -4.81 9.45
CA HIS A 296 18.48 -4.69 10.47
C HIS A 296 17.96 -4.92 11.89
N ALA A 297 16.86 -5.68 12.04
CA ALA A 297 16.24 -5.96 13.34
C ALA A 297 17.14 -6.72 14.35
N ASP A 298 18.23 -7.33 13.88
CA ASP A 298 19.29 -7.94 14.70
C ASP A 298 20.30 -6.94 15.27
N ASN A 299 20.38 -5.74 14.70
CA ASN A 299 21.18 -4.63 15.18
C ASN A 299 20.24 -3.51 15.65
N ALA A 300 19.88 -3.55 16.93
CA ALA A 300 18.92 -2.61 17.54
C ALA A 300 19.30 -1.15 17.28
N GLU A 301 20.57 -0.78 17.44
CA GLU A 301 21.02 0.61 17.24
C GLU A 301 20.83 1.06 15.78
N LEU A 302 21.18 0.21 14.81
CA LEU A 302 21.02 0.54 13.39
C LEU A 302 19.54 0.57 12.99
N SER A 303 18.73 -0.39 13.47
CA SER A 303 17.29 -0.42 13.28
C SER A 303 16.62 0.86 13.82
N ASP A 304 16.97 1.29 15.03
CA ASP A 304 16.42 2.49 15.67
C ASP A 304 16.76 3.77 14.90
N ARG A 305 17.97 3.87 14.35
CA ARG A 305 18.34 4.99 13.47
C ARG A 305 17.47 5.03 12.21
N TYR A 306 17.20 3.87 11.60
CA TYR A 306 16.32 3.81 10.44
C TYR A 306 14.88 4.18 10.80
N LEU A 307 14.34 3.67 11.92
CA LEU A 307 12.99 4.02 12.41
C LEU A 307 12.84 5.52 12.65
N ALA A 308 13.87 6.16 13.23
CA ALA A 308 13.89 7.62 13.42
C ALA A 308 13.88 8.35 12.08
N ARG A 309 14.70 7.90 11.11
CA ARG A 309 14.80 8.50 9.78
C ARG A 309 13.48 8.46 9.01
N VAL A 310 12.65 7.42 9.19
CA VAL A 310 11.32 7.32 8.54
C VAL A 310 10.47 8.57 8.81
N CYS A 311 10.38 8.98 10.08
CA CYS A 311 9.58 10.11 10.50
C CYS A 311 10.22 11.46 10.19
N GLU A 312 11.56 11.53 10.09
CA GLU A 312 12.26 12.75 9.64
C GLU A 312 11.96 13.06 8.17
N VAL A 313 11.89 12.03 7.32
CA VAL A 313 11.61 12.20 5.89
C VAL A 313 10.15 12.58 5.65
N SER A 314 9.21 11.93 6.34
CA SER A 314 7.79 12.23 6.22
C SER A 314 7.01 11.94 7.51
N PRO A 315 6.78 12.95 8.36
CA PRO A 315 6.14 12.79 9.67
C PRO A 315 4.70 12.24 9.60
N ASP A 316 3.96 12.60 8.55
CA ASP A 316 2.55 12.23 8.39
C ASP A 316 2.35 10.91 7.61
N SER A 317 3.45 10.31 7.12
CA SER A 317 3.40 9.06 6.35
C SER A 317 2.93 7.87 7.19
N ASP A 318 2.28 6.92 6.53
CA ASP A 318 1.88 5.67 7.18
C ASP A 318 3.09 4.84 7.60
N SER A 319 4.22 4.97 6.88
CA SER A 319 5.50 4.39 7.29
C SER A 319 5.98 4.95 8.63
N CYS A 320 5.82 6.26 8.90
CA CYS A 320 6.17 6.85 10.19
C CYS A 320 5.25 6.36 11.32
N LYS A 321 3.94 6.24 11.07
CA LYS A 321 3.04 5.63 12.07
C LYS A 321 3.41 4.17 12.33
N MET A 322 3.81 3.43 11.30
CA MET A 322 4.28 2.06 11.44
C MET A 322 5.61 1.98 12.21
N SER A 323 6.54 2.93 12.02
CA SER A 323 7.77 2.95 12.81
C SER A 323 7.48 3.22 14.29
N GLN A 324 6.51 4.09 14.60
CA GLN A 324 6.03 4.29 15.97
C GLN A 324 5.43 3.02 16.56
N ILE A 325 4.67 2.24 15.78
CA ILE A 325 4.15 0.93 16.21
C ILE A 325 5.30 -0.01 16.61
N VAL A 326 6.37 -0.07 15.82
CA VAL A 326 7.55 -0.90 16.10
C VAL A 326 8.24 -0.48 17.41
N THR A 327 8.40 0.83 17.63
CA THR A 327 8.93 1.35 18.90
C THR A 327 8.02 0.96 20.07
N LEU A 328 6.71 1.15 19.95
CA LEU A 328 5.74 0.82 21.00
C LEU A 328 5.63 -0.69 21.27
N TRP A 329 5.89 -1.55 20.28
CA TRP A 329 6.02 -2.99 20.51
C TRP A 329 7.22 -3.31 21.37
N THR A 330 8.36 -2.67 21.14
CA THR A 330 9.59 -2.85 21.93
C THR A 330 9.40 -2.36 23.36
N GLU A 331 8.62 -1.29 23.55
CA GLU A 331 8.22 -0.77 24.87
C GLU A 331 7.04 -1.55 25.50
N GLU A 332 6.47 -2.51 24.78
CA GLU A 332 5.32 -3.32 25.18
C GLU A 332 4.07 -2.49 25.54
N LYS A 333 3.86 -1.35 24.87
CA LYS A 333 2.69 -0.45 25.02
C LYS A 333 1.55 -0.87 24.08
N TRP A 334 1.03 -2.07 24.27
CA TRP A 334 0.11 -2.73 23.33
C TRP A 334 -1.20 -1.98 23.06
N SER A 335 -1.74 -1.26 24.04
CA SER A 335 -2.98 -0.47 23.87
C SER A 335 -2.79 0.75 22.97
N GLU A 336 -1.60 1.34 22.96
CA GLU A 336 -1.26 2.45 22.08
C GLU A 336 -1.08 1.96 20.64
N VAL A 337 -0.48 0.77 20.48
CA VAL A 337 -0.36 0.12 19.17
C VAL A 337 -1.72 -0.13 18.53
N GLY A 338 -2.69 -0.66 19.29
CA GLY A 338 -4.05 -0.87 18.78
C GLY A 338 -4.68 0.42 18.24
N ARG A 339 -4.52 1.54 18.97
CA ARG A 339 -5.00 2.85 18.53
C ARG A 339 -4.32 3.35 17.25
N LEU A 340 -3.01 3.09 17.10
CA LEU A 340 -2.29 3.45 15.87
C LEU A 340 -2.75 2.60 14.68
N PHE A 341 -2.96 1.29 14.86
CA PHE A 341 -3.56 0.46 13.82
C PHE A 341 -4.95 0.96 13.42
N ASP A 342 -5.79 1.33 14.39
CA ASP A 342 -7.12 1.89 14.09
C ASP A 342 -7.03 3.19 13.28
N SER A 343 -6.00 4.02 13.52
CA SER A 343 -5.75 5.23 12.73
C SER A 343 -5.27 4.91 11.30
N LEU A 344 -4.52 3.82 11.14
CA LEU A 344 -4.02 3.28 9.87
C LEU A 344 -5.07 2.44 9.14
N ASN A 345 -6.16 2.07 9.78
CA ASN A 345 -7.20 1.20 9.22
C ASN A 345 -7.92 1.81 8.00
N LYS A 346 -7.67 3.09 7.70
CA LYS A 346 -8.15 3.81 6.52
C LYS A 346 -7.26 3.61 5.29
N THR A 347 -6.05 3.08 5.47
CA THR A 347 -5.09 2.87 4.41
C THR A 347 -5.33 1.50 3.79
N ASN A 348 -5.11 1.37 2.48
CA ASN A 348 -5.19 0.08 1.76
C ASN A 348 -3.82 -0.62 1.71
N GLU A 349 -2.87 -0.19 2.54
CA GLU A 349 -1.50 -0.69 2.58
C GLU A 349 -1.46 -2.10 3.17
N HIS A 350 -1.34 -3.12 2.31
CA HIS A 350 -1.46 -4.52 2.72
C HIS A 350 -0.43 -4.96 3.78
N TYR A 351 0.79 -4.43 3.77
CA TYR A 351 1.79 -4.79 4.79
C TYR A 351 1.33 -4.36 6.20
N ILE A 352 0.63 -3.24 6.32
CA ILE A 352 0.06 -2.76 7.57
C ILE A 352 -1.06 -3.70 8.03
N LEU A 353 -1.95 -4.10 7.11
CA LEU A 353 -3.03 -5.05 7.41
C LEU A 353 -2.48 -6.39 7.92
N VAL A 354 -1.44 -6.93 7.26
CA VAL A 354 -0.77 -8.18 7.67
C VAL A 354 -0.20 -8.06 9.09
N TRP A 355 0.49 -6.95 9.39
CA TRP A 355 1.03 -6.70 10.73
C TRP A 355 -0.07 -6.51 11.78
N ALA A 356 -1.17 -5.84 11.45
CA ALA A 356 -2.33 -5.66 12.32
C ALA A 356 -2.94 -7.02 12.69
N VAL A 357 -3.16 -7.91 11.71
CA VAL A 357 -3.66 -9.26 11.96
C VAL A 357 -2.75 -10.01 12.94
N ARG A 358 -1.42 -10.01 12.71
CA ARG A 358 -0.46 -10.67 13.61
C ARG A 358 -0.53 -10.10 15.03
N HIS A 359 -0.65 -8.78 15.16
CA HIS A 359 -0.77 -8.11 16.44
C HIS A 359 -2.02 -8.55 17.20
N PHE A 360 -3.19 -8.44 16.58
CA PHE A 360 -4.46 -8.76 17.22
C PHE A 360 -4.61 -10.25 17.54
N VAL A 361 -4.11 -11.14 16.66
CA VAL A 361 -4.05 -12.58 16.95
C VAL A 361 -3.14 -12.87 18.14
N LYS A 362 -1.95 -12.25 18.22
CA LYS A 362 -1.03 -12.43 19.36
C LYS A 362 -1.65 -11.96 20.68
N ARG A 363 -2.50 -10.93 20.64
CA ARG A 363 -3.22 -10.41 21.82
C ARG A 363 -4.49 -11.18 22.17
N GLY A 364 -4.94 -12.09 21.30
CA GLY A 364 -6.21 -12.80 21.44
C GLY A 364 -7.44 -11.92 21.18
N GLU A 365 -7.27 -10.82 20.45
CA GLU A 365 -8.32 -9.89 20.02
C GLU A 365 -8.85 -10.34 18.65
N PHE A 366 -9.54 -11.49 18.62
CA PHE A 366 -9.86 -12.19 17.37
C PHE A 366 -10.93 -11.51 16.52
N GLU A 367 -11.85 -10.77 17.14
CA GLU A 367 -12.86 -9.98 16.43
C GLU A 367 -12.19 -8.86 15.62
N GLN A 368 -11.24 -8.12 16.23
CA GLN A 368 -10.44 -7.13 15.52
C GLN A 368 -9.60 -7.79 14.43
N ALA A 369 -8.92 -8.90 14.74
CA ALA A 369 -8.14 -9.63 13.74
C ALA A 369 -8.99 -10.06 12.53
N THR A 370 -10.24 -10.47 12.75
CA THR A 370 -11.20 -10.81 11.67
C THR A 370 -11.47 -9.60 10.78
N GLN A 371 -11.70 -8.42 11.36
CA GLN A 371 -11.95 -7.19 10.60
C GLN A 371 -10.77 -6.83 9.68
N TYR A 372 -9.53 -6.97 10.16
CA TYR A 372 -8.35 -6.74 9.31
C TYR A 372 -8.16 -7.85 8.27
N LEU A 373 -8.42 -9.12 8.62
CA LEU A 373 -8.35 -10.25 7.68
C LEU A 373 -9.34 -10.12 6.52
N GLU A 374 -10.53 -9.58 6.76
CA GLU A 374 -11.55 -9.38 5.72
C GLU A 374 -11.19 -8.27 4.73
N LYS A 375 -10.29 -7.35 5.12
CA LYS A 375 -9.76 -6.30 4.24
C LYS A 375 -8.62 -6.79 3.34
N ILE A 376 -7.96 -7.89 3.70
CA ILE A 376 -6.89 -8.45 2.87
C ILE A 376 -7.54 -9.30 1.79
N GLU A 377 -7.41 -8.86 0.54
CA GLU A 377 -7.89 -9.62 -0.60
C GLU A 377 -7.19 -10.99 -0.69
N PRO A 378 -7.92 -12.07 -0.99
CA PRO A 378 -7.34 -13.41 -1.08
C PRO A 378 -6.41 -13.49 -2.29
N ARG A 379 -5.10 -13.45 -2.03
CA ARG A 379 -4.03 -13.56 -3.04
C ARG A 379 -3.30 -14.89 -2.88
N ARG A 380 -2.78 -15.44 -3.99
CA ARG A 380 -2.03 -16.70 -3.96
C ARG A 380 -0.76 -16.58 -3.10
N SER A 381 -0.06 -15.46 -3.23
CA SER A 381 1.17 -15.15 -2.50
C SER A 381 0.99 -14.96 -0.99
N LEU A 382 -0.24 -14.64 -0.53
CA LEU A 382 -0.61 -14.54 0.88
C LEU A 382 -1.50 -15.68 1.35
N GLY A 383 -1.74 -16.69 0.51
CA GLY A 383 -2.74 -17.73 0.75
C GLY A 383 -2.42 -18.57 2.00
N ALA A 384 -1.14 -18.91 2.20
CA ALA A 384 -0.68 -19.64 3.37
C ALA A 384 -0.90 -18.81 4.65
N PHE A 385 -0.38 -17.58 4.69
CA PHE A 385 -0.63 -16.65 5.80
C PHE A 385 -2.13 -16.50 6.12
N LEU A 386 -2.97 -16.17 5.13
CA LEU A 386 -4.40 -15.95 5.35
C LEU A 386 -5.12 -17.20 5.86
N GLY A 387 -4.80 -18.37 5.31
CA GLY A 387 -5.37 -19.64 5.75
C GLY A 387 -5.01 -19.96 7.21
N MET A 388 -3.73 -19.80 7.56
CA MET A 388 -3.25 -19.98 8.94
C MET A 388 -3.93 -19.02 9.91
N GLN A 389 -3.96 -17.72 9.59
CA GLN A 389 -4.53 -16.73 10.51
C GLN A 389 -6.04 -16.88 10.66
N ARG A 390 -6.77 -17.23 9.59
CA ARG A 390 -8.21 -17.55 9.69
C ARG A 390 -8.46 -18.75 10.59
N ALA A 391 -7.67 -19.82 10.47
CA ALA A 391 -7.77 -20.97 11.35
C ALA A 391 -7.57 -20.56 12.83
N LYS A 392 -6.51 -19.78 13.12
CA LYS A 392 -6.21 -19.28 14.47
C LYS A 392 -7.32 -18.40 15.03
N VAL A 393 -7.83 -17.47 14.22
CA VAL A 393 -8.89 -16.53 14.59
C VAL A 393 -10.22 -17.25 14.85
N TYR A 394 -10.65 -18.15 13.96
CA TYR A 394 -11.87 -18.92 14.16
C TYR A 394 -11.78 -19.85 15.37
N TRP A 395 -10.63 -20.47 15.59
CA TRP A 395 -10.40 -21.29 16.77
C TRP A 395 -10.54 -20.46 18.06
N GLY A 396 -9.92 -19.28 18.07
CA GLY A 396 -10.00 -18.31 19.16
C GLY A 396 -11.41 -17.81 19.46
N MET A 397 -12.25 -17.65 18.42
CA MET A 397 -13.68 -17.32 18.54
C MET A 397 -14.57 -18.54 18.83
N ARG A 398 -13.98 -19.72 19.05
CA ARG A 398 -14.67 -21.01 19.30
C ARG A 398 -15.53 -21.52 18.16
N ARG A 399 -15.18 -21.13 16.95
CA ARG A 399 -15.78 -21.58 15.70
C ARG A 399 -14.94 -22.75 15.17
N MET A 400 -14.94 -23.86 15.92
CA MET A 400 -13.98 -24.96 15.73
C MET A 400 -14.12 -25.63 14.35
N GLU A 401 -15.34 -25.79 13.86
CA GLU A 401 -15.58 -26.37 12.53
C GLU A 401 -15.07 -25.44 11.42
N GLU A 402 -15.32 -24.13 11.51
CA GLU A 402 -14.77 -23.17 10.56
C GLU A 402 -13.25 -23.06 10.64
N ALA A 403 -12.67 -23.19 11.84
CA ALA A 403 -11.22 -23.24 12.02
C ALA A 403 -10.60 -24.45 11.32
N ARG A 404 -11.19 -25.64 11.49
CA ARG A 404 -10.75 -26.88 10.80
C ARG A 404 -10.93 -26.79 9.29
N ALA A 405 -12.02 -26.19 8.82
CA ALA A 405 -12.26 -25.97 7.40
C ALA A 405 -11.20 -25.01 6.82
N ALA A 406 -10.93 -23.89 7.49
CA ALA A 406 -9.90 -22.94 7.08
C ALA A 406 -8.51 -23.59 7.05
N ALA A 407 -8.16 -24.35 8.09
CA ALA A 407 -6.89 -25.09 8.15
C ALA A 407 -6.78 -26.14 7.03
N SER A 408 -7.87 -26.85 6.74
CA SER A 408 -7.90 -27.85 5.66
C SER A 408 -7.60 -27.24 4.30
N VAL A 409 -8.15 -26.05 4.01
CA VAL A 409 -7.84 -25.31 2.77
C VAL A 409 -6.38 -24.85 2.77
N ALA A 410 -5.89 -24.36 3.92
CA ALA A 410 -4.52 -23.88 4.06
C ALA A 410 -3.48 -25.00 3.85
N PHE A 411 -3.74 -26.22 4.35
CA PHE A 411 -2.83 -27.35 4.17
C PHE A 411 -2.57 -27.70 2.70
N GLU A 412 -3.55 -27.52 1.82
CA GLU A 412 -3.41 -27.81 0.38
C GLU A 412 -2.51 -26.80 -0.34
N THR A 413 -2.40 -25.56 0.16
CA THR A 413 -1.66 -24.48 -0.50
C THR A 413 -0.30 -24.20 0.14
N MET A 414 -0.10 -24.61 1.39
CA MET A 414 1.14 -24.42 2.14
C MET A 414 2.28 -25.33 1.71
N GLY A 415 3.50 -24.83 1.87
CA GLY A 415 4.72 -25.64 1.85
C GLY A 415 4.78 -26.63 3.03
N PRO A 416 5.68 -27.62 2.99
CA PRO A 416 5.77 -28.66 4.02
C PRO A 416 6.01 -28.10 5.43
N THR A 417 6.89 -27.10 5.56
CA THR A 417 7.26 -26.52 6.86
C THR A 417 6.10 -25.74 7.47
N GLU A 418 5.45 -24.86 6.70
CA GLU A 418 4.32 -24.05 7.15
C GLU A 418 3.10 -24.94 7.47
N ARG A 419 2.91 -26.00 6.68
CA ARG A 419 1.88 -27.02 6.92
C ARG A 419 2.09 -27.71 8.27
N VAL A 420 3.32 -28.10 8.61
CA VAL A 420 3.66 -28.72 9.90
C VAL A 420 3.51 -27.73 11.05
N ASP A 421 3.91 -26.47 10.89
CA ASP A 421 3.70 -25.43 11.92
C ASP A 421 2.20 -25.27 12.24
N LEU A 422 1.35 -25.07 11.22
CA LEU A 422 -0.10 -24.95 11.44
C LEU A 422 -0.70 -26.25 11.99
N ALA A 423 -0.29 -27.40 11.48
CA ALA A 423 -0.79 -28.70 11.95
C ALA A 423 -0.41 -28.96 13.41
N SER A 424 0.82 -28.64 13.80
CA SER A 424 1.28 -28.76 15.19
C SER A 424 0.49 -27.83 16.11
N TRP A 425 0.34 -26.55 15.73
CA TRP A 425 -0.43 -25.59 16.51
C TRP A 425 -1.89 -26.06 16.69
N LEU A 426 -2.56 -26.45 15.62
CA LEU A 426 -3.97 -26.86 15.69
C LEU A 426 -4.14 -28.19 16.43
N CYS A 427 -3.23 -29.15 16.23
CA CYS A 427 -3.25 -30.42 16.96
C CYS A 427 -3.08 -30.21 18.46
N TYR A 428 -2.16 -29.32 18.86
CA TYR A 428 -1.96 -28.98 20.27
C TYR A 428 -3.26 -28.48 20.90
N GLU A 429 -3.92 -27.54 20.23
CA GLU A 429 -5.16 -26.96 20.74
C GLU A 429 -6.31 -27.99 20.79
N GLU A 430 -6.42 -28.87 19.79
CA GLU A 430 -7.42 -29.93 19.75
C GLU A 430 -7.20 -30.96 20.88
N VAL A 431 -5.94 -31.34 21.12
CA VAL A 431 -5.56 -32.27 22.20
C VAL A 431 -5.74 -31.65 23.58
N GLU A 432 -5.51 -30.34 23.72
CA GLU A 432 -5.73 -29.62 24.98
C GLU A 432 -7.21 -29.67 25.41
N GLN A 433 -8.14 -29.58 24.45
CA GLN A 433 -9.57 -29.67 24.74
C GLN A 433 -10.00 -31.10 25.09
N SER A 434 -9.49 -32.10 24.37
CA SER A 434 -9.83 -33.50 24.57
C SER A 434 -8.82 -34.42 23.90
N CYS A 435 -8.47 -35.54 24.55
CA CYS A 435 -7.66 -36.58 23.92
C CYS A 435 -8.31 -37.22 22.67
N GLN A 436 -9.62 -37.01 22.44
CA GLN A 436 -10.24 -37.39 21.16
C GLN A 436 -9.68 -36.57 19.98
N GLY A 437 -9.16 -35.37 20.24
CA GLY A 437 -8.51 -34.49 19.27
C GLY A 437 -7.31 -35.11 18.58
N VAL A 438 -6.68 -36.12 19.19
CA VAL A 438 -5.60 -36.90 18.56
C VAL A 438 -5.98 -37.51 17.21
N SER A 439 -7.28 -37.81 17.01
CA SER A 439 -7.80 -38.38 15.77
C SER A 439 -8.03 -37.33 14.66
N SER A 440 -7.80 -36.04 14.94
CA SER A 440 -8.03 -34.96 13.99
C SER A 440 -7.05 -35.01 12.82
N ARG A 441 -7.43 -34.36 11.71
CA ARG A 441 -6.60 -34.25 10.51
C ARG A 441 -5.27 -33.54 10.80
N SER A 442 -5.27 -32.52 11.67
CA SER A 442 -4.06 -31.76 12.02
C SER A 442 -3.03 -32.66 12.73
N CYS A 443 -3.48 -33.47 13.69
CA CYS A 443 -2.63 -34.41 14.41
C CYS A 443 -2.11 -35.55 13.51
N GLN A 444 -2.91 -36.00 12.54
CA GLN A 444 -2.47 -36.99 11.55
C GLN A 444 -1.39 -36.43 10.62
N ILE A 445 -1.52 -35.16 10.19
CA ILE A 445 -0.52 -34.48 9.38
C ILE A 445 0.80 -34.33 10.16
N LEU A 446 0.72 -33.89 11.42
CA LEU A 446 1.88 -33.77 12.30
C LEU A 446 2.59 -35.11 12.49
N GLU A 447 1.84 -36.16 12.85
CA GLU A 447 2.40 -37.48 13.09
C GLU A 447 3.11 -38.01 11.85
N LYS A 448 2.45 -37.93 10.69
CA LYS A 448 3.04 -38.34 9.41
C LYS A 448 4.31 -37.55 9.09
N ALA A 449 4.33 -36.24 9.32
CA ALA A 449 5.51 -35.43 9.06
C ALA A 449 6.69 -35.80 9.94
N VAL A 450 6.45 -36.12 11.22
CA VAL A 450 7.49 -36.60 12.15
C VAL A 450 7.96 -38.01 11.76
N GLU A 451 7.05 -38.90 11.35
CA GLU A 451 7.41 -40.24 10.83
C GLU A 451 8.26 -40.15 9.55
N ASP A 452 7.96 -39.18 8.69
CA ASP A 452 8.71 -38.94 7.45
C ASP A 452 10.09 -38.30 7.74
N SER A 453 10.23 -37.46 8.77
CA SER A 453 11.49 -36.83 9.19
C SER A 453 11.50 -36.36 10.65
N ASP A 454 12.45 -36.88 11.45
CA ASP A 454 12.69 -36.42 12.83
C ASP A 454 13.25 -34.99 12.91
N GLU A 455 13.66 -34.37 11.80
CA GLU A 455 14.19 -32.99 11.77
C GLU A 455 13.16 -31.97 12.27
N TYR A 456 11.86 -32.25 12.09
CA TYR A 456 10.79 -31.39 12.61
C TYR A 456 10.77 -31.34 14.15
N LEU A 457 11.30 -32.34 14.85
CA LEU A 457 11.37 -32.38 16.32
C LEU A 457 12.44 -31.44 16.91
N VAL A 458 13.20 -30.74 16.07
CA VAL A 458 14.07 -29.63 16.50
C VAL A 458 13.25 -28.38 16.87
N ASP A 459 12.05 -28.23 16.29
CA ASP A 459 11.13 -27.17 16.70
C ASP A 459 10.42 -27.53 18.01
N SER A 460 10.43 -26.61 18.97
CA SER A 460 9.90 -26.83 20.32
C SER A 460 8.40 -27.06 20.34
N LYS A 461 7.62 -26.37 19.48
CA LYS A 461 6.16 -26.53 19.41
C LYS A 461 5.78 -27.84 18.79
N VAL A 462 6.45 -28.23 17.70
CA VAL A 462 6.25 -29.53 17.06
C VAL A 462 6.55 -30.65 18.05
N ALA A 463 7.71 -30.60 18.72
CA ALA A 463 8.10 -31.60 19.70
C ALA A 463 7.13 -31.67 20.89
N LEU A 464 6.73 -30.52 21.45
CA LEU A 464 5.76 -30.47 22.55
C LEU A 464 4.40 -31.05 22.15
N THR A 465 3.91 -30.70 20.96
CA THR A 465 2.64 -31.22 20.44
C THR A 465 2.71 -32.72 20.22
N TYR A 466 3.82 -33.21 19.66
CA TYR A 466 4.03 -34.63 19.44
C TYR A 466 4.08 -35.43 20.76
N ILE A 467 4.70 -34.86 21.81
CA ILE A 467 4.65 -35.42 23.16
C ILE A 467 3.19 -35.52 23.62
N LYS A 468 2.44 -34.41 23.57
CA LYS A 468 1.03 -34.35 24.00
C LYS A 468 0.14 -35.35 23.28
N GLN A 469 0.29 -35.46 21.96
CA GLN A 469 -0.42 -36.43 21.16
C GLN A 469 -0.16 -37.86 21.66
N ASN A 470 1.11 -38.19 21.96
CA ASN A 470 1.48 -39.51 22.47
C ASN A 470 0.97 -39.78 23.89
N GLU A 471 0.92 -38.77 24.77
CA GLU A 471 0.31 -38.90 26.11
C GLU A 471 -1.15 -39.36 26.01
N CYS A 472 -1.90 -38.75 25.09
CA CYS A 472 -3.29 -39.10 24.85
C CYS A 472 -3.50 -40.46 24.17
N LYS A 473 -2.56 -40.93 23.31
CA LYS A 473 -2.68 -42.23 22.61
C LYS A 473 -2.40 -43.44 23.51
N LYS A 474 -1.24 -43.43 24.18
CA LYS A 474 -0.65 -44.65 24.76
C LYS A 474 -0.93 -44.82 26.25
N GLY A 475 -1.53 -43.81 26.89
CA GLY A 475 -1.62 -43.74 28.34
C GLY A 475 -0.23 -43.57 29.00
N TYR A 476 -0.21 -43.34 30.30
CA TYR A 476 1.02 -43.07 31.05
C TYR A 476 1.91 -44.33 31.14
N GLY A 477 3.23 -44.20 30.88
CA GLY A 477 4.24 -45.07 31.50
C GLY A 477 5.33 -45.73 30.65
N ARG A 478 5.04 -46.26 29.45
CA ARG A 478 6.10 -46.90 28.61
C ARG A 478 6.54 -46.07 27.40
N ALA A 479 5.80 -45.02 27.04
CA ALA A 479 6.09 -44.22 25.86
C ALA A 479 7.25 -43.22 26.07
N TYR A 480 7.48 -42.75 27.30
CA TYR A 480 8.36 -41.61 27.56
C TYR A 480 9.85 -41.88 27.34
N GLU A 481 10.34 -43.07 27.68
CA GLU A 481 11.75 -43.43 27.47
C GLU A 481 12.09 -43.54 25.98
N GLU A 482 11.17 -44.03 25.17
CA GLU A 482 11.35 -44.14 23.71
C GLU A 482 11.26 -42.78 23.04
N LEU A 483 10.25 -41.96 23.40
CA LEU A 483 10.11 -40.59 22.90
C LEU A 483 11.33 -39.72 23.24
N SER A 484 11.93 -39.92 24.42
CA SER A 484 13.13 -39.20 24.86
C SER A 484 14.34 -39.45 23.95
N ARG A 485 14.44 -40.65 23.35
CA ARG A 485 15.52 -40.98 22.41
C ARG A 485 15.32 -40.31 21.06
N GLN A 486 14.08 -40.19 20.60
CA GLN A 486 13.74 -39.59 19.30
C GLN A 486 13.89 -38.07 19.32
N ILE A 487 13.46 -37.40 20.40
CA ILE A 487 13.45 -35.93 20.45
C ILE A 487 14.87 -35.42 20.79
N PRO A 488 15.48 -34.55 19.95
CA PRO A 488 16.84 -34.05 20.19
C PRO A 488 16.91 -32.96 21.28
N LEU A 489 15.78 -32.31 21.60
CA LEU A 489 15.71 -31.18 22.52
C LEU A 489 15.90 -31.58 23.99
N THR A 490 16.90 -31.01 24.64
CA THR A 490 17.21 -31.24 26.07
C THR A 490 16.02 -30.92 26.99
N HIS A 491 15.30 -29.83 26.71
CA HIS A 491 14.14 -29.39 27.51
C HIS A 491 12.97 -30.37 27.38
N ALA A 492 12.73 -30.89 26.17
CA ALA A 492 11.72 -31.92 25.93
C ALA A 492 12.03 -33.22 26.69
N ARG A 493 13.30 -33.65 26.70
CA ARG A 493 13.74 -34.83 27.48
C ARG A 493 13.54 -34.65 28.98
N ARG A 494 13.80 -33.44 29.52
CA ARG A 494 13.52 -33.13 30.93
C ARG A 494 12.02 -33.18 31.24
N LEU A 495 11.18 -32.65 30.36
CA LEU A 495 9.72 -32.73 30.49
C LEU A 495 9.26 -34.21 30.51
N LEU A 496 9.72 -35.02 29.55
CA LEU A 496 9.44 -36.45 29.47
C LEU A 496 9.91 -37.22 30.70
N PHE A 497 11.07 -36.85 31.25
CA PHE A 497 11.57 -37.45 32.49
C PHE A 497 10.67 -37.15 33.70
N ALA A 498 10.19 -35.91 33.83
CA ALA A 498 9.23 -35.56 34.87
C ALA A 498 7.91 -36.34 34.73
N LEU A 499 7.39 -36.47 33.49
CA LEU A 499 6.20 -37.26 33.20
C LEU A 499 6.39 -38.75 33.53
N ALA A 500 7.56 -39.31 33.26
CA ALA A 500 7.90 -40.68 33.63
C ALA A 500 7.98 -40.88 35.16
N MET A 501 8.49 -39.89 35.91
CA MET A 501 8.49 -39.91 37.37
C MET A 501 7.07 -39.88 37.94
N TRP A 502 6.19 -39.06 37.36
CA TRP A 502 4.78 -39.01 37.74
C TRP A 502 4.10 -40.37 37.58
N ASP A 503 4.28 -41.05 36.45
CA ASP A 503 3.73 -42.39 36.22
C ASP A 503 4.26 -43.43 37.23
N LYS A 504 5.54 -43.32 37.61
CA LYS A 504 6.18 -44.14 38.66
C LYS A 504 5.76 -43.74 40.08
N LYS A 505 4.80 -42.82 40.24
CA LYS A 505 4.32 -42.26 41.53
C LYS A 505 5.38 -41.50 42.33
N GLN A 506 6.46 -41.05 41.68
CA GLN A 506 7.51 -40.21 42.25
C GLN A 506 7.17 -38.72 42.04
N ILE A 507 6.02 -38.30 42.59
CA ILE A 507 5.44 -36.97 42.31
C ILE A 507 6.36 -35.83 42.78
N SER A 508 7.02 -35.98 43.93
CA SER A 508 7.95 -34.97 44.47
C SER A 508 9.10 -34.69 43.52
N ASP A 509 9.72 -35.78 43.00
CA ASP A 509 10.91 -35.71 42.17
C ASP A 509 10.56 -35.15 40.79
N GLY A 510 9.43 -35.59 40.23
CA GLY A 510 8.88 -35.03 39.00
C GLY A 510 8.60 -33.53 39.11
N ARG A 511 8.00 -33.08 40.22
CA ARG A 511 7.76 -31.64 40.46
C ARG A 511 9.06 -30.85 40.56
N GLN A 512 10.10 -31.40 41.20
CA GLN A 512 11.40 -30.74 41.28
C GLN A 512 11.99 -30.53 39.87
N VAL A 513 11.95 -31.54 39.00
CA VAL A 513 12.42 -31.44 37.61
C VAL A 513 11.64 -30.38 36.83
N LEU A 514 10.32 -30.28 37.03
CA LEU A 514 9.51 -29.23 36.40
C LEU A 514 9.90 -27.83 36.88
N TRP A 515 10.15 -27.64 38.18
CA TRP A 515 10.62 -26.35 38.71
C TRP A 515 12.00 -25.96 38.18
N GLU A 516 12.91 -26.92 38.04
CA GLU A 516 14.21 -26.69 37.40
C GLU A 516 14.04 -26.27 35.93
N LEU A 517 13.07 -26.85 35.22
CA LEU A 517 12.75 -26.48 33.84
C LEU A 517 12.16 -25.07 33.75
N ILE A 518 11.23 -24.72 34.64
CA ILE A 518 10.59 -23.38 34.71
C ILE A 518 11.62 -22.28 34.98
N ASN A 519 12.55 -22.54 35.90
CA ASN A 519 13.57 -21.58 36.32
C ASN A 519 14.77 -21.49 35.35
N ASN A 520 14.89 -22.40 34.39
CA ASN A 520 15.94 -22.36 33.39
C ASN A 520 15.62 -21.31 32.30
N LYS A 521 16.34 -20.20 32.31
CA LYS A 521 16.17 -19.12 31.33
C LYS A 521 16.51 -19.51 29.89
N GLU A 522 17.35 -20.54 29.71
CA GLU A 522 17.71 -21.08 28.39
C GLU A 522 16.66 -22.06 27.87
N ALA A 523 15.74 -22.52 28.74
CA ALA A 523 14.66 -23.38 28.30
C ALA A 523 13.69 -22.63 27.40
N ASP A 524 13.35 -23.26 26.29
CA ASP A 524 12.32 -22.78 25.39
C ASP A 524 11.01 -22.55 26.16
N GLN A 525 10.37 -21.42 25.84
CA GLN A 525 9.22 -20.92 26.56
C GLN A 525 8.03 -21.90 26.51
N ASP A 526 7.83 -22.63 25.41
CA ASP A 526 6.69 -23.53 25.26
C ASP A 526 6.81 -24.72 26.23
N PHE A 527 8.02 -25.23 26.47
CA PHE A 527 8.25 -26.26 27.50
C PHE A 527 8.13 -25.72 28.92
N ARG A 528 8.53 -24.47 29.17
CA ARG A 528 8.33 -23.82 30.47
C ARG A 528 6.85 -23.64 30.78
N ASP A 529 6.07 -23.17 29.81
CA ASP A 529 4.63 -22.97 29.96
C ASP A 529 3.91 -24.31 30.20
N GLU A 530 4.29 -25.36 29.48
CA GLU A 530 3.73 -26.68 29.75
C GLU A 530 4.16 -27.24 31.12
N ALA A 531 5.41 -27.02 31.54
CA ALA A 531 5.85 -27.42 32.87
C ALA A 531 5.04 -26.73 33.98
N LYS A 532 4.78 -25.42 33.86
CA LYS A 532 3.88 -24.69 34.77
C LYS A 532 2.51 -25.36 34.82
N ALA A 533 1.97 -25.74 33.67
CA ALA A 533 0.66 -26.36 33.61
C ALA A 533 0.60 -27.78 34.17
N LEU A 534 1.66 -28.58 34.00
CA LEU A 534 1.76 -29.89 34.64
C LEU A 534 1.79 -29.75 36.16
N ILE A 535 2.57 -28.79 36.70
CA ILE A 535 2.55 -28.49 38.15
C ILE A 535 1.13 -28.16 38.63
N ILE A 536 0.40 -27.33 37.86
CA ILE A 536 -0.99 -27.01 38.18
C ILE A 536 -1.86 -28.25 38.23
N SER A 537 -1.74 -29.13 37.22
CA SER A 537 -2.52 -30.37 37.15
C SER A 537 -2.16 -31.39 38.25
N TRP A 538 -0.93 -31.34 38.75
CA TRP A 538 -0.40 -32.24 39.76
C TRP A 538 -0.58 -31.72 41.17
N ALA A 539 -1.02 -30.47 41.35
CA ALA A 539 -1.17 -29.84 42.65
C ALA A 539 -2.19 -30.58 43.51
N SER A 540 -1.83 -30.74 44.79
CA SER A 540 -2.68 -31.43 45.78
C SER A 540 -3.23 -30.48 46.82
N LYS A 541 -2.64 -29.29 46.92
CA LYS A 541 -3.01 -28.21 47.84
C LYS A 541 -2.75 -26.86 47.17
N SER A 542 -3.41 -25.81 47.62
CA SER A 542 -3.31 -24.48 47.04
C SER A 542 -1.91 -23.86 47.19
N GLU A 543 -1.16 -24.23 48.24
CA GLU A 543 0.20 -23.74 48.45
C GLU A 543 1.18 -24.20 47.36
N ASP A 544 0.90 -25.33 46.70
CA ASP A 544 1.69 -25.83 45.57
C ASP A 544 1.65 -24.84 44.37
N LEU A 545 0.60 -24.01 44.29
CA LEU A 545 0.33 -23.10 43.17
C LEU A 545 0.76 -21.65 43.42
N GLU A 546 1.05 -21.29 44.67
CA GLU A 546 1.23 -19.89 45.09
C GLU A 546 2.41 -19.22 44.38
N ALA A 547 3.51 -19.94 44.18
CA ALA A 547 4.66 -19.43 43.42
C ALA A 547 4.29 -19.13 41.96
N LEU A 548 3.54 -20.03 41.30
CA LEU A 548 3.10 -19.84 39.91
C LEU A 548 2.09 -18.70 39.79
N ARG A 549 1.20 -18.55 40.76
CA ARG A 549 0.27 -17.41 40.83
C ARG A 549 1.03 -16.10 40.93
N ASN A 550 2.00 -15.99 41.83
CA ASN A 550 2.80 -14.78 42.00
C ASN A 550 3.64 -14.44 40.75
N ASP A 551 4.14 -15.45 40.04
CA ASP A 551 4.80 -15.25 38.74
C ASP A 551 3.80 -14.73 37.70
N TRP A 552 2.63 -15.37 37.61
CA TRP A 552 1.56 -14.99 36.70
C TRP A 552 1.05 -13.55 36.95
N GLU A 553 0.85 -13.14 38.21
CA GLU A 553 0.40 -11.77 38.53
C GLU A 553 1.44 -10.69 38.16
N ARG A 554 2.72 -11.05 38.07
CA ARG A 554 3.81 -10.15 37.66
C ARG A 554 4.03 -10.11 36.15
N GLU A 555 3.62 -11.17 35.44
CA GLU A 555 3.71 -11.25 33.99
C GLU A 555 2.71 -10.31 33.31
N LYS A 556 3.07 -9.80 32.13
CA LYS A 556 2.18 -8.91 31.36
C LYS A 556 1.04 -9.70 30.70
N PRO A 557 -0.19 -9.14 30.63
CA PRO A 557 -1.31 -9.84 30.00
C PRO A 557 -1.13 -10.05 28.49
N ASP A 558 -0.87 -11.28 28.08
CA ASP A 558 -0.92 -11.76 26.69
C ASP A 558 -1.76 -13.06 26.58
N LEU A 559 -1.72 -13.73 25.43
CA LEU A 559 -2.46 -15.00 25.24
C LEU A 559 -1.93 -16.13 26.15
N ARG A 560 -0.62 -16.19 26.38
CA ARG A 560 0.02 -17.20 27.26
C ARG A 560 -0.37 -16.96 28.73
N TRP A 561 -0.34 -15.70 29.16
CA TRP A 561 -0.81 -15.26 30.46
C TRP A 561 -2.27 -15.64 30.70
N ARG A 562 -3.15 -15.42 29.72
CA ARG A 562 -4.57 -15.81 29.83
C ARG A 562 -4.73 -17.33 29.90
N ARG A 563 -3.96 -18.09 29.12
CA ARG A 563 -3.99 -19.56 29.13
C ARG A 563 -3.52 -20.10 30.48
N LEU A 564 -2.41 -19.61 31.01
CA LEU A 564 -1.90 -19.99 32.32
C LEU A 564 -2.87 -19.59 33.44
N GLY A 565 -3.43 -18.38 33.36
CA GLY A 565 -4.46 -17.89 34.29
C GLY A 565 -5.69 -18.79 34.31
N TYR A 566 -6.17 -19.24 33.14
CA TYR A 566 -7.27 -20.22 33.06
C TYR A 566 -6.92 -21.54 33.74
N ARG A 567 -5.69 -22.07 33.50
CA ARG A 567 -5.24 -23.30 34.16
C ARG A 567 -5.13 -23.10 35.68
N LEU A 568 -4.56 -21.98 36.15
CA LEU A 568 -4.47 -21.64 37.58
C LEU A 568 -5.86 -21.52 38.21
N PHE A 569 -6.78 -20.79 37.58
CA PHE A 569 -8.17 -20.67 37.99
C PHE A 569 -8.79 -22.05 38.22
N ARG A 570 -8.66 -22.94 37.23
CA ARG A 570 -9.20 -24.30 37.31
C ARG A 570 -8.50 -25.12 38.40
N GLY A 571 -7.19 -24.98 38.57
CA GLY A 571 -6.43 -25.62 39.63
C GLY A 571 -6.93 -25.24 41.03
N TYR A 572 -7.00 -23.95 41.33
CA TYR A 572 -7.52 -23.46 42.62
C TYR A 572 -9.00 -23.83 42.83
N TYR A 573 -9.82 -23.78 41.78
CA TYR A 573 -11.22 -24.21 41.84
C TYR A 573 -11.34 -25.70 42.22
N LEU A 574 -10.57 -26.59 41.57
CA LEU A 574 -10.56 -28.02 41.89
C LEU A 574 -10.04 -28.32 43.31
N LEU A 575 -9.15 -27.47 43.83
CA LEU A 575 -8.67 -27.53 45.20
C LEU A 575 -9.63 -26.87 46.21
N SER A 576 -10.82 -26.44 45.77
CA SER A 576 -11.83 -25.74 46.58
C SER A 576 -11.37 -24.42 47.21
N ASP A 577 -10.29 -23.82 46.72
CA ASP A 577 -9.89 -22.46 47.08
C ASP A 577 -10.63 -21.45 46.20
N TYR A 578 -11.92 -21.32 46.46
CA TYR A 578 -12.82 -20.43 45.71
C TYR A 578 -12.41 -18.96 45.81
N LYS A 579 -11.68 -18.56 46.87
CA LYS A 579 -11.23 -17.18 47.05
C LYS A 579 -10.21 -16.83 45.98
N THR A 580 -9.15 -17.62 45.91
CA THR A 580 -8.07 -17.39 44.95
C THR A 580 -8.54 -17.60 43.51
N ALA A 581 -9.35 -18.63 43.26
CA ALA A 581 -9.96 -18.83 41.94
C ALA A 581 -10.78 -17.59 41.51
N PHE A 582 -11.61 -17.04 42.39
CA PHE A 582 -12.40 -15.84 42.06
C PHE A 582 -11.54 -14.58 41.86
N GLU A 583 -10.43 -14.42 42.59
CA GLU A 583 -9.48 -13.33 42.38
C GLU A 583 -8.79 -13.43 41.01
N ILE A 584 -8.33 -14.63 40.63
CA ILE A 584 -7.70 -14.90 39.33
C ILE A 584 -8.68 -14.57 38.20
N SER A 585 -9.94 -15.01 38.29
CA SER A 585 -10.93 -14.74 37.24
C SER A 585 -11.23 -13.24 37.08
N ARG A 586 -11.23 -12.48 38.18
CA ARG A 586 -11.38 -11.02 38.12
C ARG A 586 -10.18 -10.33 37.47
N ASN A 587 -8.97 -10.76 37.80
CA ASN A 587 -7.75 -10.22 37.21
C ASN A 587 -7.66 -10.53 35.71
N MET A 588 -8.10 -11.73 35.29
CA MET A 588 -8.15 -12.12 33.89
C MET A 588 -9.12 -11.28 33.05
N GLY A 589 -10.25 -10.90 33.64
CA GLY A 589 -11.38 -10.32 32.91
C GLY A 589 -11.98 -11.29 31.89
N THR A 590 -12.96 -10.82 31.11
CA THR A 590 -13.55 -11.61 30.03
C THR A 590 -12.59 -11.72 28.83
N GLY A 591 -12.64 -12.83 28.09
CA GLY A 591 -11.83 -13.03 26.88
C GLY A 591 -11.87 -14.45 26.31
N VAL A 592 -10.92 -14.76 25.42
CA VAL A 592 -10.80 -16.02 24.64
C VAL A 592 -11.04 -17.30 25.44
N TYR A 593 -10.45 -17.41 26.63
CA TYR A 593 -10.52 -18.61 27.47
C TYR A 593 -11.71 -18.60 28.44
N TRP A 594 -12.60 -17.61 28.34
CA TRP A 594 -13.79 -17.49 29.18
C TRP A 594 -14.93 -18.35 28.65
N ASP A 595 -14.92 -19.64 28.97
CA ASP A 595 -15.92 -20.60 28.48
C ASP A 595 -17.15 -20.73 29.37
N SER A 596 -18.19 -21.38 28.84
CA SER A 596 -19.41 -21.61 29.60
C SER A 596 -19.11 -22.32 30.92
N MET A 597 -18.10 -23.20 30.95
CA MET A 597 -17.71 -23.91 32.16
C MET A 597 -17.04 -22.96 33.16
N MET A 598 -16.13 -22.08 32.72
CA MET A 598 -15.49 -21.07 33.54
C MET A 598 -16.50 -20.07 34.09
N GLU A 599 -17.46 -19.61 33.27
CA GLU A 599 -18.57 -18.75 33.73
C GLU A 599 -19.31 -19.39 34.91
N GLU A 600 -19.66 -20.67 34.78
CA GLU A 600 -20.33 -21.44 35.83
C GLU A 600 -19.46 -21.55 37.09
N GLN A 601 -18.18 -21.88 36.93
CA GLN A 601 -17.22 -22.01 38.03
C GLN A 601 -16.95 -20.67 38.74
N VAL A 602 -16.93 -19.56 38.00
CA VAL A 602 -16.77 -18.21 38.57
C VAL A 602 -18.00 -17.83 39.40
N ILE A 603 -19.21 -18.14 38.92
CA ILE A 603 -20.46 -17.93 39.68
C ILE A 603 -20.48 -18.77 40.96
N ILE A 604 -20.09 -20.05 40.87
CA ILE A 604 -19.97 -20.95 42.03
C ILE A 604 -18.95 -20.39 43.03
N SER A 605 -17.78 -19.96 42.56
CA SER A 605 -16.74 -19.39 43.41
C SER A 605 -17.22 -18.14 44.14
N ALA A 606 -17.89 -17.21 43.44
CA ALA A 606 -18.50 -16.03 44.05
C ALA A 606 -19.55 -16.39 45.11
N TYR A 607 -20.37 -17.41 44.84
CA TYR A 607 -21.40 -17.88 45.76
C TYR A 607 -20.80 -18.45 47.06
N HIS A 608 -19.80 -19.33 46.97
CA HIS A 608 -19.14 -19.92 48.13
C HIS A 608 -18.38 -18.91 48.99
N LEU A 609 -17.96 -17.79 48.41
CA LEU A 609 -17.39 -16.65 49.15
C LEU A 609 -18.45 -15.80 49.88
N GLY A 610 -19.73 -16.18 49.84
CA GLY A 610 -20.82 -15.40 50.40
C GLY A 610 -21.19 -14.16 49.58
N LYS A 611 -20.56 -13.94 48.41
CA LYS A 611 -20.81 -12.79 47.53
C LYS A 611 -22.02 -13.03 46.61
N LYS A 612 -23.16 -13.42 47.19
CA LYS A 612 -24.34 -13.86 46.44
C LYS A 612 -24.89 -12.84 45.44
N GLN A 613 -24.82 -11.55 45.76
CA GLN A 613 -25.27 -10.49 44.86
C GLN A 613 -24.37 -10.37 43.62
N GLU A 614 -23.05 -10.50 43.80
CA GLU A 614 -22.08 -10.52 42.69
C GLU A 614 -22.27 -11.79 41.84
N ALA A 615 -22.46 -12.95 42.48
CA ALA A 615 -22.80 -14.20 41.78
C ALA A 615 -24.09 -14.06 40.96
N TRP A 616 -25.12 -13.39 41.50
CA TRP A 616 -26.37 -13.13 40.78
C TRP A 616 -26.19 -12.16 39.60
N SER A 617 -25.38 -11.11 39.75
CA SER A 617 -25.08 -10.21 38.63
C SER A 617 -24.33 -10.94 37.50
N LEU A 618 -23.36 -11.80 37.85
CA LEU A 618 -22.61 -12.60 36.89
C LEU A 618 -23.51 -13.61 36.18
N LEU A 619 -24.43 -14.25 36.92
CA LEU A 619 -25.44 -15.14 36.32
C LEU A 619 -26.35 -14.41 35.32
N LYS A 620 -26.81 -13.19 35.66
CA LYS A 620 -27.59 -12.34 34.75
C LYS A 620 -26.80 -11.93 33.52
N GLN A 621 -25.53 -11.56 33.70
CA GLN A 621 -24.65 -11.12 32.63
C GLN A 621 -24.35 -12.24 31.64
N TYR A 622 -23.92 -13.39 32.13
CA TYR A 622 -23.44 -14.48 31.26
C TYR A 622 -24.55 -15.43 30.81
N LYS A 623 -25.58 -15.64 31.64
CA LYS A 623 -26.64 -16.63 31.40
C LYS A 623 -28.05 -16.03 31.52
N PRO A 624 -28.39 -14.95 30.80
CA PRO A 624 -29.70 -14.29 30.92
C PRO A 624 -30.86 -15.26 30.61
N ASN A 625 -30.66 -16.19 29.67
CA ASN A 625 -31.67 -17.14 29.22
C ASN A 625 -31.94 -18.29 30.20
N LEU A 626 -31.04 -18.55 31.16
CA LEU A 626 -31.24 -19.61 32.15
C LEU A 626 -32.18 -19.21 33.29
N ILE A 627 -32.42 -17.91 33.47
CA ILE A 627 -33.28 -17.38 34.53
C ILE A 627 -34.75 -17.89 34.44
N PRO A 628 -35.37 -17.98 33.25
CA PRO A 628 -36.71 -18.54 33.12
C PRO A 628 -36.79 -20.08 33.02
N GLN A 629 -35.73 -20.79 32.63
CA GLN A 629 -35.85 -22.19 32.13
C GLN A 629 -35.36 -23.32 33.07
N VAL A 630 -34.89 -23.03 34.29
CA VAL A 630 -34.32 -24.07 35.18
C VAL A 630 -35.27 -25.24 35.48
N ASN A 631 -36.59 -25.02 35.38
CA ASN A 631 -37.60 -26.06 35.61
C ASN A 631 -37.76 -27.05 34.44
N GLN A 632 -37.08 -26.86 33.30
CA GLN A 632 -37.26 -27.66 32.08
C GLN A 632 -36.03 -28.50 31.68
N ARG A 633 -34.90 -28.43 32.40
CA ARG A 633 -33.71 -29.25 32.09
C ARG A 633 -33.92 -30.72 32.47
N SER A 634 -33.38 -31.62 31.65
CA SER A 634 -33.39 -33.07 31.87
C SER A 634 -32.80 -33.43 33.25
N PRO A 635 -33.39 -34.37 34.01
CA PRO A 635 -32.90 -34.76 35.32
C PRO A 635 -31.45 -35.29 35.33
N ALA A 636 -30.93 -35.74 34.19
CA ALA A 636 -29.55 -36.20 34.08
C ALA A 636 -28.50 -35.08 34.22
N SER A 637 -28.85 -33.81 33.93
CA SER A 637 -27.96 -32.66 34.17
C SER A 637 -28.22 -31.97 35.51
N ALA A 638 -29.34 -32.26 36.17
CA ALA A 638 -29.89 -31.49 37.29
C ALA A 638 -29.13 -31.59 38.62
N ASN A 639 -28.00 -32.32 38.65
CA ASN A 639 -27.16 -32.54 39.82
C ASN A 639 -25.82 -31.80 39.76
N SER A 640 -25.60 -30.92 38.78
CA SER A 640 -24.40 -30.07 38.79
C SER A 640 -24.47 -29.08 39.95
N GLU A 641 -23.32 -28.80 40.59
CA GLU A 641 -23.21 -27.77 41.63
C GLU A 641 -23.73 -26.41 41.13
N PHE A 642 -23.49 -26.10 39.86
CA PHE A 642 -23.98 -24.90 39.20
C PHE A 642 -25.51 -24.80 39.22
N ASP A 643 -26.24 -25.89 38.92
CA ASP A 643 -27.70 -25.90 38.93
C ASP A 643 -28.25 -25.68 40.36
N VAL A 644 -27.57 -26.23 41.38
CA VAL A 644 -27.92 -26.00 42.79
C VAL A 644 -27.73 -24.53 43.16
N VAL A 645 -26.55 -23.97 42.88
CA VAL A 645 -26.23 -22.55 43.14
C VAL A 645 -27.22 -21.64 42.40
N THR A 646 -27.50 -21.93 41.13
CA THR A 646 -28.46 -21.17 40.32
C THR A 646 -29.87 -21.18 40.92
N LYS A 647 -30.37 -22.34 41.36
CA LYS A 647 -31.69 -22.44 42.02
C LYS A 647 -31.74 -21.63 43.32
N VAL A 648 -30.68 -21.66 44.12
CA VAL A 648 -30.60 -20.88 45.36
C VAL A 648 -30.62 -19.37 45.06
N LEU A 649 -29.77 -18.91 44.14
CA LEU A 649 -29.72 -17.50 43.73
C LEU A 649 -31.05 -17.02 43.15
N GLN A 650 -31.71 -17.83 42.32
CA GLN A 650 -33.03 -17.49 41.80
C GLN A 650 -34.08 -17.37 42.91
N ARG A 651 -34.14 -18.30 43.87
CA ARG A 651 -35.10 -18.20 44.98
C ARG A 651 -34.86 -16.93 45.82
N GLU A 652 -33.61 -16.53 46.00
CA GLU A 652 -33.24 -15.39 46.85
C GLU A 652 -33.45 -14.03 46.17
N PHE A 653 -33.29 -13.95 44.85
CA PHE A 653 -33.30 -12.67 44.11
C PHE A 653 -34.38 -12.54 43.02
N LYS A 654 -35.16 -13.57 42.66
CA LYS A 654 -36.19 -13.46 41.60
C LYS A 654 -37.41 -12.60 42.01
N GLY A 655 -37.51 -12.21 43.28
CA GLY A 655 -38.55 -11.31 43.80
C GLY A 655 -38.06 -9.93 44.27
N LYS A 656 -36.78 -9.60 44.02
CA LYS A 656 -36.15 -8.30 44.34
C LYS A 656 -35.59 -7.70 43.06
#